data_AF-A0AAU5MJA6-F1
#
_entry.id   AF-A0AAU5MJA6-F1
#
_cell.length_a   1.000
_cell.length_b   1.000
_cell.length_c   1.000
_cell.angle_alpha   90.00
_cell.angle_beta   90.00
_cell.angle_gamma   90.00
#
_symmetry.space_group_name_H-M   'P 1'
#
loop_
_entity.id
_entity.type
_entity.pdbx_description
1 polymer ?
#
loop_
_entity_poly.entity_id
_entity_poly.type
_entity_poly.pdbx_seq_one_letter_code
_entity_poly.pdbx_strand_id
1 'polypeptide(L)'
;MTTADLRVVMMVANDVTNDSRVRKEAAALAETGAEVTVLGVSASGLPSREMLDGALIVRVAVPFALREERKRSRTARRDWRPPLVGYKHRTTYVSRSQRIQAELKELKADSGHAIARAKAGQGNPLKFKAGVGTRLLRRARWKAAERATWVRKGVGNKADTPFKFSWRVYDGVLHRMPWPAPWRKLHPEALDLEIAFGDLIDRLEPDVVHAHDMHVIGVATRAAGRAKLRGRTLKVVYDAHEYVAGLSQYGARTRRSIAAWANHEREYIGDADRVITVSPAIASRLRSEHKLKHEPTVVMNTPNPADVSVEVSDIRSQIGLASDVPLLVYSGGVTRARGIHTAVQALVDLPDVHLAVVCVPGVATDAVRELQAQAVQLEVQDRLHCLDPVKPDEVVAFLRTADVGLIPILRYPSHEMALPNKLFEYAFAGLPVVVSDMPSMKEFVDRTRIGEVFTAANAHDLATKVRTVLGDLDNYRERVVDPTYQQEVSWSGQAAKLRAVYAELTGRELEVIRPGGRIKKTGRHLLLGPVNSAGQAWLWATALEREVPDIKAESLTTGSGAFDFRVHRTGTYRQYRSDLRWQLELTAYALREVTHVLFEAGRPMFGQQRGQMWTTDVPMLDQAGIRHGLVFHGSEIRDPEQHRAQYRYSPFRNPDDELTQRLQAANNLMRRHLDGYNGPIFVTTPDLLEFVENGIWLPLAVDAEGFTSTQPVLEREVPVVLHAPSASALKGSAYVDPVLTDLDARGLIKYNRVQGVPHAELAEMVKSADIVVDQLLLGSYGVFACEAMAAGRVTVGHIADPVRDLLPTDLPIAEATPDDLSEVIERLVAERDTARKIADAGPSFVRDLHDGRKSVEVLLPFLNNELNFDNELGDETGAGGE
;
A
#
# COMPACT_ATOMS: atom_id res chain seq x y z
N MET A 1 8.80 -2.06 -30.61
CA MET A 1 8.29 -1.71 -29.26
C MET A 1 9.51 -1.56 -28.37
N THR A 2 9.67 -0.40 -27.76
CA THR A 2 10.76 -0.10 -26.84
C THR A 2 10.58 -0.86 -25.52
N THR A 3 11.64 -1.02 -24.74
CA THR A 3 11.63 -1.66 -23.40
C THR A 3 10.65 -1.00 -22.43
N ALA A 4 10.46 0.31 -22.55
CA ALA A 4 9.56 1.12 -21.73
C ALA A 4 8.08 0.68 -21.76
N ASP A 5 7.69 -0.18 -22.71
CA ASP A 5 6.31 -0.68 -22.83
C ASP A 5 6.11 -2.07 -22.21
N LEU A 6 7.12 -2.67 -21.57
CA LEU A 6 7.00 -4.03 -21.02
C LEU A 6 6.30 -3.99 -19.66
N ARG A 7 5.14 -4.64 -19.55
CA ARG A 7 4.38 -4.73 -18.29
C ARG A 7 4.55 -6.08 -17.62
N VAL A 8 5.07 -6.06 -16.41
CA VAL A 8 5.35 -7.27 -15.60
C VAL A 8 4.55 -7.23 -14.31
N VAL A 9 3.75 -8.27 -14.08
CA VAL A 9 3.12 -8.48 -12.77
C VAL A 9 3.78 -9.67 -12.09
N MET A 10 4.51 -9.42 -11.00
CA MET A 10 5.08 -10.46 -10.15
C MET A 10 4.11 -10.77 -9.01
N MET A 11 4.10 -12.01 -8.52
CA MET A 11 3.16 -12.45 -7.50
C MET A 11 3.83 -13.32 -6.46
N VAL A 12 3.53 -13.08 -5.18
CA VAL A 12 4.05 -13.89 -4.08
C VAL A 12 3.00 -14.05 -2.97
N ALA A 13 3.03 -15.19 -2.27
CA ALA A 13 2.10 -15.51 -1.19
C ALA A 13 2.54 -14.97 0.19
N ASN A 14 3.41 -13.95 0.22
CA ASN A 14 3.92 -13.29 1.42
C ASN A 14 3.82 -11.76 1.30
N ASP A 15 4.29 -11.04 2.33
CA ASP A 15 4.15 -9.58 2.44
C ASP A 15 5.19 -8.77 1.64
N VAL A 16 6.08 -9.43 0.88
CA VAL A 16 7.20 -8.85 0.09
C VAL A 16 8.29 -8.13 0.92
N THR A 17 7.94 -7.59 2.09
CA THR A 17 8.79 -6.73 2.94
C THR A 17 10.20 -7.30 3.16
N ASN A 18 10.30 -8.59 3.49
CA ASN A 18 11.57 -9.28 3.75
C ASN A 18 11.91 -10.33 2.67
N ASP A 19 11.27 -10.29 1.51
CA ASP A 19 11.55 -11.22 0.42
C ASP A 19 12.61 -10.62 -0.51
N SER A 20 13.88 -10.89 -0.20
CA SER A 20 15.01 -10.33 -0.95
C SER A 20 15.02 -10.77 -2.41
N ARG A 21 14.57 -11.99 -2.72
CA ARG A 21 14.56 -12.52 -4.09
C ARG A 21 13.55 -11.76 -4.94
N VAL A 22 12.30 -11.67 -4.48
CA VAL A 22 11.23 -10.97 -5.22
C VAL A 22 11.60 -9.50 -5.44
N ARG A 23 12.10 -8.83 -4.40
CA ARG A 23 12.52 -7.42 -4.49
C ARG A 23 13.65 -7.21 -5.49
N LYS A 24 14.69 -8.05 -5.41
CA LYS A 24 15.85 -7.98 -6.31
C LYS A 24 15.46 -8.24 -7.76
N GLU A 25 14.63 -9.25 -8.01
CA GLU A 25 14.13 -9.55 -9.36
C GLU A 25 13.24 -8.42 -9.90
N ALA A 26 12.36 -7.86 -9.08
CA ALA A 26 11.53 -6.72 -9.45
C ALA A 26 12.37 -5.49 -9.82
N ALA A 27 13.36 -5.15 -8.99
CA ALA A 27 14.29 -4.05 -9.22
C ALA A 27 15.10 -4.26 -10.52
N ALA A 28 15.65 -5.46 -10.73
CA ALA A 28 16.45 -5.80 -11.90
C ALA A 28 15.69 -5.68 -13.23
N LEU A 29 14.37 -5.88 -13.20
CA LEU A 29 13.48 -5.65 -14.34
C LEU A 29 13.11 -4.17 -14.47
N ALA A 30 12.81 -3.49 -13.35
CA ALA A 30 12.47 -2.06 -13.35
C ALA A 30 13.63 -1.17 -13.87
N GLU A 31 14.89 -1.54 -13.61
CA GLU A 31 16.10 -0.89 -14.13
C GLU A 31 16.18 -0.84 -15.67
N THR A 32 15.42 -1.70 -16.36
CA THR A 32 15.33 -1.74 -17.84
C THR A 32 14.25 -0.81 -18.40
N GLY A 33 13.53 -0.11 -17.52
CA GLY A 33 12.36 0.70 -17.86
C GLY A 33 11.04 -0.08 -17.92
N ALA A 34 11.03 -1.37 -17.58
CA ALA A 34 9.80 -2.16 -17.51
C ALA A 34 8.88 -1.67 -16.38
N GLU A 35 7.57 -1.66 -16.62
CA GLU A 35 6.55 -1.39 -15.61
C GLU A 35 6.36 -2.65 -14.75
N VAL A 36 6.96 -2.66 -13.55
CA VAL A 36 6.90 -3.82 -12.64
C VAL A 36 5.93 -3.55 -11.50
N THR A 37 4.93 -4.41 -11.36
CA THR A 37 4.02 -4.44 -10.21
C THR A 37 4.16 -5.77 -9.46
N VAL A 38 4.42 -5.74 -8.16
CA VAL A 38 4.51 -6.93 -7.31
C VAL A 38 3.26 -7.05 -6.44
N LEU A 39 2.48 -8.12 -6.63
CA LEU A 39 1.33 -8.45 -5.80
C LEU A 39 1.74 -9.37 -4.64
N GLY A 40 1.65 -8.84 -3.42
CA GLY A 40 1.88 -9.56 -2.17
C GLY A 40 0.61 -9.70 -1.33
N VAL A 41 0.68 -10.52 -0.29
CA VAL A 41 -0.37 -10.68 0.73
C VAL A 41 -0.06 -9.80 1.93
N SER A 42 -0.98 -8.89 2.27
CA SER A 42 -0.82 -8.01 3.42
C SER A 42 -0.78 -8.78 4.74
N ALA A 43 0.30 -8.59 5.50
CA ALA A 43 0.43 -9.14 6.85
C ALA A 43 -0.51 -8.47 7.87
N SER A 44 -0.83 -7.18 7.68
CA SER A 44 -1.72 -6.41 8.57
C SER A 44 -3.22 -6.68 8.32
N GLY A 45 -3.54 -7.32 7.19
CA GLY A 45 -4.91 -7.50 6.72
C GLY A 45 -5.53 -6.24 6.10
N LEU A 46 -4.75 -5.15 5.97
CA LEU A 46 -5.15 -3.93 5.29
C LEU A 46 -4.38 -3.80 3.97
N PRO A 47 -5.03 -3.41 2.86
CA PRO A 47 -4.32 -3.21 1.61
C PRO A 47 -3.35 -2.03 1.73
N SER A 48 -2.21 -2.12 1.05
CA SER A 48 -1.26 -1.01 0.93
C SER A 48 -0.53 -1.06 -0.41
N ARG A 49 0.00 0.11 -0.81
CA ARG A 49 0.84 0.26 -2.00
C ARG A 49 2.03 1.15 -1.70
N GLU A 50 3.17 0.85 -2.28
CA GLU A 50 4.37 1.69 -2.22
C GLU A 50 5.23 1.46 -3.45
N MET A 51 6.07 2.44 -3.78
CA MET A 51 7.16 2.23 -4.73
C MET A 51 8.39 1.75 -3.97
N LEU A 52 9.13 0.82 -4.56
CA LEU A 52 10.36 0.27 -4.02
C LEU A 52 11.28 -0.12 -5.16
N ASP A 53 12.46 0.49 -5.22
CA ASP A 53 13.49 0.20 -6.24
C ASP A 53 12.96 0.22 -7.69
N GLY A 54 12.02 1.15 -7.98
CA GLY A 54 11.39 1.31 -9.30
C GLY A 54 10.18 0.40 -9.57
N ALA A 55 9.83 -0.51 -8.65
CA ALA A 55 8.66 -1.39 -8.77
C ALA A 55 7.51 -0.96 -7.84
N LEU A 56 6.27 -1.08 -8.31
CA LEU A 56 5.06 -0.84 -7.51
C LEU A 56 4.73 -2.09 -6.68
N ILE A 57 4.91 -2.03 -5.37
CA ILE A 57 4.55 -3.09 -4.45
C ILE A 57 3.10 -2.89 -3.99
N VAL A 58 2.26 -3.90 -4.20
CA VAL A 58 0.84 -3.89 -3.83
C VAL A 58 0.57 -5.05 -2.88
N ARG A 59 0.31 -4.74 -1.62
CA ARG A 59 -0.08 -5.73 -0.61
C ARG A 59 -1.59 -5.81 -0.55
N VAL A 60 -2.13 -6.98 -0.89
CA VAL A 60 -3.57 -7.23 -0.95
C VAL A 60 -4.04 -7.90 0.34
N ALA A 61 -5.14 -7.42 0.91
CA ALA A 61 -5.80 -8.08 2.02
C ALA A 61 -6.50 -9.36 1.55
N VAL A 62 -6.01 -10.53 1.99
CA VAL A 62 -6.59 -11.83 1.65
C VAL A 62 -7.27 -12.43 2.89
N PRO A 63 -8.61 -12.56 2.93
CA PRO A 63 -9.32 -13.09 4.10
C PRO A 63 -9.01 -14.58 4.40
N PHE A 64 -8.50 -15.32 3.42
CA PHE A 64 -8.25 -16.77 3.48
C PHE A 64 -9.49 -17.57 3.93
N ALA A 65 -10.66 -17.22 3.39
CA ALA A 65 -11.95 -17.75 3.83
C ALA A 65 -12.03 -19.28 3.69
N LEU A 66 -11.52 -19.84 2.59
CA LEU A 66 -11.53 -21.28 2.34
C LEU A 66 -10.55 -22.02 3.26
N ARG A 67 -9.36 -21.45 3.49
CA ARG A 67 -8.41 -21.96 4.49
C ARG A 67 -9.03 -22.02 5.89
N GLU A 68 -9.72 -20.96 6.31
CA GLU A 68 -10.37 -20.88 7.62
C GLU A 68 -11.60 -21.80 7.74
N GLU A 69 -12.38 -21.98 6.67
CA GLU A 69 -13.44 -22.99 6.61
C GLU A 69 -12.89 -24.41 6.81
N ARG A 70 -11.77 -24.74 6.14
CA ARG A 70 -11.12 -26.05 6.31
C ARG A 70 -10.63 -26.27 7.74
N LYS A 71 -10.00 -25.26 8.36
CA LYS A 71 -9.56 -25.33 9.76
C LYS A 71 -10.75 -25.56 10.68
N ARG A 72 -11.84 -24.80 10.52
CA ARG A 72 -13.10 -24.97 11.29
C ARG A 72 -13.68 -26.37 11.11
N SER A 73 -13.74 -26.89 9.89
CA SER A 73 -14.24 -28.24 9.59
C SER A 73 -13.38 -29.34 10.21
N ARG A 74 -12.06 -29.17 10.28
CA ARG A 74 -11.16 -30.10 10.98
C ARG A 74 -11.38 -30.07 12.49
N THR A 75 -11.50 -28.88 13.09
CA THR A 75 -11.78 -28.71 14.52
C THR A 75 -13.15 -29.28 14.89
N ALA A 76 -14.20 -28.98 14.11
CA ALA A 76 -15.55 -29.48 14.33
C ALA A 76 -15.61 -31.02 14.31
N ARG A 77 -14.88 -31.68 13.41
CA ARG A 77 -14.77 -33.16 13.38
C ARG A 77 -14.09 -33.71 14.63
N ARG A 78 -13.03 -33.06 15.11
CA ARG A 78 -12.33 -33.42 16.35
C ARG A 78 -13.16 -33.14 17.61
N ASP A 79 -14.08 -32.18 17.56
CA ASP A 79 -14.98 -31.80 18.65
C ASP A 79 -16.31 -32.56 18.66
N TRP A 80 -16.68 -33.18 17.55
CA TRP A 80 -17.89 -33.99 17.44
C TRP A 80 -17.81 -35.23 18.32
N ARG A 81 -18.94 -35.64 18.92
CA ARG A 81 -19.06 -36.84 19.75
C ARG A 81 -20.34 -37.61 19.40
N PRO A 82 -20.35 -38.94 19.57
CA PRO A 82 -21.57 -39.72 19.39
C PRO A 82 -22.68 -39.25 20.36
N PRO A 83 -23.91 -39.01 19.88
CA PRO A 83 -24.99 -38.40 20.66
C PRO A 83 -25.44 -39.24 21.88
N LEU A 84 -25.26 -40.56 21.81
CA LEU A 84 -25.60 -41.52 22.87
C LEU A 84 -24.54 -41.65 23.97
N VAL A 85 -23.34 -41.09 23.75
CA VAL A 85 -22.17 -41.29 24.60
C VAL A 85 -21.79 -40.02 25.37
N GLY A 86 -22.22 -38.84 24.90
CA GLY A 86 -21.92 -37.55 25.51
C GLY A 86 -22.75 -36.41 24.91
N TYR A 87 -22.32 -35.17 25.13
CA TYR A 87 -22.84 -34.02 24.37
C TYR A 87 -22.24 -34.02 22.97
N LYS A 88 -23.06 -33.81 21.94
CA LYS A 88 -22.65 -33.85 20.52
C LYS A 88 -21.42 -32.99 20.21
N HIS A 89 -21.27 -31.87 20.92
CA HIS A 89 -20.08 -31.02 20.87
C HIS A 89 -19.60 -30.69 22.29
N ARG A 90 -18.27 -30.57 22.48
CA ARG A 90 -17.66 -30.16 23.75
C ARG A 90 -18.19 -28.81 24.22
N THR A 91 -18.37 -27.87 23.31
CA THR A 91 -18.92 -26.54 23.59
C THR A 91 -20.33 -26.59 24.18
N THR A 92 -21.17 -27.54 23.73
CA THR A 92 -22.52 -27.76 24.28
C THR A 92 -22.51 -28.22 25.73
N TYR A 93 -21.52 -29.03 26.12
CA TYR A 93 -21.34 -29.40 27.52
C TYR A 93 -20.95 -28.19 28.37
N VAL A 94 -19.95 -27.42 27.91
CA VAL A 94 -19.45 -26.24 28.63
C VAL A 94 -20.56 -25.23 28.85
N SER A 95 -21.33 -24.89 27.80
CA SER A 95 -22.44 -23.94 27.91
C SER A 95 -23.55 -24.42 28.85
N ARG A 96 -23.92 -25.70 28.79
CA ARG A 96 -24.94 -26.25 29.70
C ARG A 96 -24.47 -26.30 31.14
N SER A 97 -23.21 -26.65 31.38
CA SER A 97 -22.61 -26.64 32.73
C SER A 97 -22.57 -25.21 33.30
N GLN A 98 -22.16 -24.23 32.50
CA GLN A 98 -22.17 -22.82 32.89
C GLN A 98 -23.57 -22.32 33.20
N ARG A 99 -24.58 -22.67 32.40
CA ARG A 99 -25.99 -22.31 32.65
C ARG A 99 -26.51 -22.88 33.97
N ILE A 100 -26.20 -24.14 34.28
CA ILE A 100 -26.59 -24.77 35.56
C ILE A 100 -25.91 -24.08 36.74
N GLN A 101 -24.62 -23.73 36.62
CA GLN A 101 -23.91 -22.99 37.66
C GLN A 101 -24.47 -21.58 37.86
N ALA A 102 -24.79 -20.87 36.77
CA ALA A 102 -25.43 -19.56 36.83
C ALA A 102 -26.76 -19.62 37.59
N GLU A 103 -27.64 -20.56 37.23
CA GLU A 103 -28.93 -20.77 37.87
C GLU A 103 -28.82 -21.16 39.36
N LEU A 104 -27.84 -22.00 39.72
CA LEU A 104 -27.60 -22.36 41.12
C LEU A 104 -27.07 -21.16 41.94
N LYS A 105 -26.24 -20.30 41.34
CA LYS A 105 -25.75 -19.06 41.96
C LYS A 105 -26.87 -18.03 42.12
N GLU A 106 -27.68 -17.83 41.08
CA GLU A 106 -28.86 -16.97 41.11
C GLU A 106 -29.83 -17.41 42.19
N LEU A 107 -30.14 -18.71 42.27
CA LEU A 107 -31.00 -19.26 43.30
C LEU A 107 -30.41 -19.09 44.72
N LYS A 108 -29.09 -19.18 44.88
CA LYS A 108 -28.40 -18.93 46.15
C LYS A 108 -28.51 -17.44 46.54
N ALA A 109 -28.36 -16.54 45.58
CA ALA A 109 -28.56 -15.11 45.77
C ALA A 109 -30.01 -14.79 46.12
N ASP A 110 -30.99 -15.34 45.40
CA ASP A 110 -32.42 -15.24 45.68
C ASP A 110 -32.77 -15.73 47.10
N SER A 111 -32.20 -16.88 47.51
CA SER A 111 -32.33 -17.38 48.88
C SER A 111 -31.73 -16.41 49.90
N GLY A 112 -30.54 -15.86 49.62
CA GLY A 112 -29.89 -14.86 50.48
C GLY A 112 -30.73 -13.59 50.64
N HIS A 113 -31.22 -13.02 49.53
CA HIS A 113 -32.10 -11.85 49.53
C HIS A 113 -33.42 -12.12 50.26
N ALA A 114 -34.04 -13.28 50.04
CA ALA A 114 -35.27 -13.66 50.73
C ALA A 114 -35.06 -13.80 52.25
N ILE A 115 -33.93 -14.37 52.70
CA ILE A 115 -33.57 -14.50 54.12
C ILE A 115 -33.28 -13.11 54.73
N ALA A 116 -32.56 -12.25 54.01
CA ALA A 116 -32.26 -10.89 54.46
C ALA A 116 -33.54 -10.07 54.64
N ARG A 117 -34.47 -10.12 53.67
CA ARG A 117 -35.79 -9.47 53.77
C ARG A 117 -36.61 -10.01 54.94
N ALA A 118 -36.64 -11.33 55.13
CA ALA A 118 -37.33 -11.94 56.26
C ALA A 118 -36.74 -11.53 57.62
N LYS A 119 -35.40 -11.44 57.74
CA LYS A 119 -34.72 -10.96 58.96
C LYS A 119 -34.96 -9.48 59.24
N ALA A 120 -35.10 -8.66 58.20
CA ALA A 120 -35.42 -7.25 58.31
C ALA A 120 -36.91 -6.96 58.60
N GLY A 121 -37.74 -7.99 58.84
CA GLY A 121 -39.18 -7.84 59.06
C GLY A 121 -39.99 -7.45 57.81
N GLN A 122 -39.35 -7.44 56.64
CA GLN A 122 -39.95 -7.01 55.37
C GLN A 122 -40.51 -8.21 54.60
N GLY A 123 -41.82 -8.44 54.64
CA GLY A 123 -42.54 -9.37 53.75
C GLY A 123 -43.51 -10.34 54.44
N ASN A 124 -44.37 -10.98 53.64
CA ASN A 124 -45.40 -11.90 54.14
C ASN A 124 -44.78 -13.28 54.55
N PRO A 125 -44.94 -13.73 55.81
CA PRO A 125 -44.38 -15.00 56.31
C PRO A 125 -44.85 -16.24 55.55
N LEU A 126 -46.12 -16.28 55.13
CA LEU A 126 -46.69 -17.36 54.32
C LEU A 126 -46.05 -17.41 52.92
N LYS A 127 -45.84 -16.24 52.29
CA LYS A 127 -45.14 -16.15 50.99
C LYS A 127 -43.67 -16.56 51.11
N PHE A 128 -43.00 -16.23 52.22
CA PHE A 128 -41.64 -16.70 52.47
C PHE A 128 -41.58 -18.23 52.61
N LYS A 129 -42.44 -18.83 53.43
CA LYS A 129 -42.54 -20.30 53.61
C LYS A 129 -42.86 -21.02 52.29
N ALA A 130 -43.82 -20.53 51.51
CA ALA A 130 -44.13 -21.06 50.18
C ALA A 130 -42.94 -20.88 49.20
N GLY A 131 -42.26 -19.74 49.26
CA GLY A 131 -41.04 -19.45 48.50
C GLY A 131 -39.87 -20.37 48.83
N VAL A 132 -39.76 -20.84 50.08
CA VAL A 132 -38.73 -21.82 50.48
C VAL A 132 -38.96 -23.15 49.77
N GLY A 133 -40.20 -23.65 49.75
CA GLY A 133 -40.55 -24.88 49.04
C GLY A 133 -40.23 -24.82 47.54
N THR A 134 -40.64 -23.73 46.88
CA THR A 134 -40.37 -23.53 45.44
C THR A 134 -38.88 -23.41 45.11
N ARG A 135 -38.09 -22.70 45.93
CA ARG A 135 -36.63 -22.61 45.77
C ARG A 135 -35.93 -23.96 46.04
N LEU A 136 -36.39 -24.74 47.02
CA LEU A 136 -35.87 -26.09 47.27
C LEU A 136 -36.13 -27.02 46.07
N LEU A 137 -37.32 -26.98 45.48
CA LEU A 137 -37.65 -27.72 44.26
C LEU A 137 -36.79 -27.28 43.07
N ARG A 138 -36.63 -25.98 42.83
CA ARG A 138 -35.72 -25.44 41.79
C ARG A 138 -34.28 -25.89 42.03
N ARG A 139 -33.80 -25.86 43.28
CA ARG A 139 -32.46 -26.30 43.67
C ARG A 139 -32.28 -27.79 43.39
N ALA A 140 -33.25 -28.62 43.80
CA ALA A 140 -33.23 -30.06 43.56
C ALA A 140 -33.20 -30.36 42.06
N ARG A 141 -34.02 -29.67 41.26
CA ARG A 141 -34.04 -29.79 39.80
C ARG A 141 -32.69 -29.45 39.17
N TRP A 142 -32.09 -28.33 39.55
CA TRP A 142 -30.79 -27.92 39.01
C TRP A 142 -29.63 -28.77 39.52
N LYS A 143 -29.69 -29.28 40.76
CA LYS A 143 -28.74 -30.28 41.29
C LYS A 143 -28.86 -31.62 40.58
N ALA A 144 -30.09 -32.06 40.24
CA ALA A 144 -30.31 -33.23 39.41
C ALA A 144 -29.77 -33.02 37.99
N ALA A 145 -29.98 -31.84 37.40
CA ALA A 145 -29.38 -31.48 36.12
C ALA A 145 -27.84 -31.45 36.19
N GLU A 146 -27.24 -30.87 37.24
CA GLU A 146 -25.80 -30.87 37.49
C GLU A 146 -25.27 -32.31 37.54
N ARG A 147 -25.90 -33.18 38.34
CA ARG A 147 -25.53 -34.60 38.44
C ARG A 147 -25.67 -35.34 37.12
N ALA A 148 -26.75 -35.12 36.36
CA ALA A 148 -26.95 -35.71 35.04
C ALA A 148 -25.88 -35.24 34.04
N THR A 149 -25.50 -33.96 34.06
CA THR A 149 -24.41 -33.44 33.22
C THR A 149 -23.05 -34.00 33.62
N TRP A 150 -22.82 -34.22 34.91
CA TRP A 150 -21.59 -34.84 35.44
C TRP A 150 -21.48 -36.32 35.05
N VAL A 151 -22.57 -37.09 35.20
CA VAL A 151 -22.63 -38.49 34.75
C VAL A 151 -22.37 -38.57 33.24
N ARG A 152 -23.05 -37.73 32.45
CA ARG A 152 -22.86 -37.69 30.99
C ARG A 152 -21.45 -37.25 30.58
N LYS A 153 -20.79 -36.39 31.38
CA LYS A 153 -19.37 -36.05 31.23
C LYS A 153 -18.46 -37.24 31.56
N GLY A 154 -18.73 -37.98 32.62
CA GLY A 154 -17.95 -39.15 33.02
C GLY A 154 -17.99 -40.27 31.96
N VAL A 155 -19.19 -40.58 31.45
CA VAL A 155 -19.40 -41.49 30.31
C VAL A 155 -18.71 -40.96 29.05
N GLY A 156 -18.90 -39.66 28.77
CA GLY A 156 -18.25 -38.98 27.67
C GLY A 156 -16.72 -39.09 27.73
N ASN A 157 -16.10 -38.81 28.87
CA ASN A 157 -14.64 -38.86 29.05
C ASN A 157 -14.06 -40.27 28.88
N LYS A 158 -14.76 -41.30 29.38
CA LYS A 158 -14.35 -42.70 29.19
C LYS A 158 -14.36 -43.11 27.71
N ALA A 159 -15.30 -42.61 26.92
CA ALA A 159 -15.34 -42.84 25.48
C ALA A 159 -14.50 -41.84 24.65
N ASP A 160 -14.20 -40.66 25.20
CA ASP A 160 -13.40 -39.62 24.56
C ASP A 160 -11.96 -40.07 24.36
N THR A 161 -11.43 -40.89 25.28
CA THR A 161 -10.08 -41.43 25.20
C THR A 161 -9.88 -42.31 23.95
N PRO A 162 -10.68 -43.37 23.71
CA PRO A 162 -10.58 -44.17 22.49
C PRO A 162 -10.96 -43.38 21.22
N PHE A 163 -11.87 -42.40 21.31
CA PHE A 163 -12.27 -41.58 20.16
C PHE A 163 -11.22 -40.54 19.75
N LYS A 164 -10.57 -39.87 20.71
CA LYS A 164 -9.40 -39.02 20.44
C LYS A 164 -8.21 -39.84 19.97
N PHE A 165 -8.04 -41.05 20.51
CA PHE A 165 -7.06 -42.01 20.02
C PHE A 165 -7.35 -42.38 18.56
N SER A 166 -8.60 -42.71 18.20
CA SER A 166 -8.96 -43.06 16.82
C SER A 166 -8.77 -41.90 15.84
N TRP A 167 -9.13 -40.67 16.19
CA TRP A 167 -8.82 -39.50 15.34
C TRP A 167 -7.33 -39.21 15.22
N ARG A 168 -6.57 -39.40 16.29
CA ARG A 168 -5.11 -39.24 16.27
C ARG A 168 -4.44 -40.31 15.42
N VAL A 169 -4.94 -41.55 15.47
CA VAL A 169 -4.52 -42.65 14.60
C VAL A 169 -4.91 -42.33 13.15
N TYR A 170 -6.15 -41.92 12.90
CA TYR A 170 -6.64 -41.53 11.57
C TYR A 170 -5.82 -40.39 10.96
N ASP A 171 -5.65 -39.28 11.69
CA ASP A 171 -4.82 -38.15 11.26
C ASP A 171 -3.36 -38.57 11.07
N GLY A 172 -2.83 -39.43 11.94
CA GLY A 172 -1.47 -39.97 11.83
C GLY A 172 -1.26 -40.83 10.58
N VAL A 173 -2.21 -41.71 10.27
CA VAL A 173 -2.21 -42.52 9.03
C VAL A 173 -2.28 -41.61 7.82
N LEU A 174 -3.22 -40.64 7.82
CA LEU A 174 -3.37 -39.69 6.72
C LEU A 174 -2.14 -38.80 6.52
N HIS A 175 -1.47 -38.35 7.59
CA HIS A 175 -0.26 -37.53 7.49
C HIS A 175 0.91 -38.28 6.84
N ARG A 176 0.95 -39.62 6.98
CA ARG A 176 1.98 -40.49 6.41
C ARG A 176 1.69 -40.91 4.97
N MET A 177 0.41 -40.96 4.58
CA MET A 177 -0.01 -41.34 3.22
C MET A 177 0.15 -40.16 2.23
N PRO A 178 1.01 -40.28 1.19
CA PRO A 178 1.17 -39.24 0.18
C PRO A 178 0.01 -39.21 -0.83
N TRP A 179 -0.85 -40.24 -0.87
CA TRP A 179 -1.96 -40.34 -1.82
C TRP A 179 -3.26 -40.85 -1.16
N PRO A 180 -4.45 -40.32 -1.54
CA PRO A 180 -4.66 -39.20 -2.46
C PRO A 180 -4.39 -37.85 -1.77
N ALA A 181 -3.70 -36.95 -2.50
CA ALA A 181 -3.35 -35.60 -2.06
C ALA A 181 -4.03 -34.53 -2.94
N PRO A 182 -5.36 -34.37 -2.85
CA PRO A 182 -6.10 -33.39 -3.63
C PRO A 182 -5.79 -31.98 -3.12
N TRP A 183 -5.00 -31.23 -3.88
CA TRP A 183 -4.50 -29.92 -3.44
C TRP A 183 -5.61 -28.92 -3.17
N ARG A 184 -6.70 -28.89 -3.95
CA ARG A 184 -7.83 -27.97 -3.71
C ARG A 184 -8.47 -28.13 -2.32
N LYS A 185 -8.43 -29.34 -1.75
CA LYS A 185 -8.93 -29.63 -0.39
C LYS A 185 -7.85 -29.47 0.67
N LEU A 186 -6.59 -29.65 0.30
CA LEU A 186 -5.44 -29.67 1.22
C LEU A 186 -4.65 -28.36 1.27
N HIS A 187 -4.85 -27.48 0.31
CA HIS A 187 -4.28 -26.15 0.18
C HIS A 187 -5.28 -25.20 -0.52
N PRO A 188 -6.50 -25.03 0.02
CA PRO A 188 -7.50 -24.12 -0.56
C PRO A 188 -7.04 -22.66 -0.56
N GLU A 189 -6.01 -22.31 0.21
CA GLU A 189 -5.37 -21.00 0.18
C GLU A 189 -4.90 -20.57 -1.23
N ALA A 190 -4.53 -21.50 -2.11
CA ALA A 190 -4.21 -21.17 -3.50
C ALA A 190 -5.45 -20.67 -4.29
N LEU A 191 -6.66 -21.09 -3.90
CA LEU A 191 -7.91 -20.55 -4.45
C LEU A 191 -8.30 -19.22 -3.80
N ASP A 192 -8.01 -19.03 -2.51
CA ASP A 192 -8.17 -17.72 -1.87
C ASP A 192 -7.29 -16.66 -2.57
N LEU A 193 -6.06 -17.02 -2.94
CA LEU A 193 -5.15 -16.18 -3.74
C LEU A 193 -5.66 -15.93 -5.15
N GLU A 194 -6.26 -16.93 -5.83
CA GLU A 194 -6.92 -16.74 -7.13
C GLU A 194 -8.00 -15.66 -7.07
N ILE A 195 -8.87 -15.73 -6.06
CA ILE A 195 -9.99 -14.79 -5.91
C ILE A 195 -9.47 -13.37 -5.64
N ALA A 196 -8.37 -13.25 -4.88
CA ALA A 196 -7.77 -11.97 -4.53
C ALA A 196 -7.01 -11.34 -5.71
N PHE A 197 -6.14 -12.11 -6.38
CA PHE A 197 -5.22 -11.60 -7.38
C PHE A 197 -5.76 -11.67 -8.81
N GLY A 198 -6.64 -12.62 -9.14
CA GLY A 198 -7.04 -12.91 -10.53
C GLY A 198 -7.61 -11.70 -11.28
N ASP A 199 -8.59 -11.01 -10.70
CA ASP A 199 -9.19 -9.81 -11.31
C ASP A 199 -8.21 -8.62 -11.36
N LEU A 200 -7.27 -8.53 -10.40
CA LEU A 200 -6.24 -7.48 -10.40
C LEU A 200 -5.28 -7.65 -11.57
N ILE A 201 -4.79 -8.87 -11.81
CA ILE A 201 -3.90 -9.17 -12.94
C ILE A 201 -4.60 -8.86 -14.26
N ASP A 202 -5.87 -9.26 -14.38
CA ASP A 202 -6.69 -9.04 -15.57
C ASP A 202 -6.81 -7.55 -15.92
N ARG A 203 -6.91 -6.67 -14.91
CA ARG A 203 -7.03 -5.21 -15.04
C ARG A 203 -5.71 -4.49 -15.28
N LEU A 204 -4.64 -4.99 -14.69
CA LEU A 204 -3.28 -4.48 -14.91
C LEU A 204 -2.76 -4.81 -16.32
N GLU A 205 -3.41 -5.76 -17.00
CA GLU A 205 -3.15 -6.06 -18.40
C GLU A 205 -1.65 -6.29 -18.72
N PRO A 206 -0.95 -7.17 -17.97
CA PRO A 206 0.47 -7.40 -18.18
C PRO A 206 0.78 -8.10 -19.50
N ASP A 207 2.03 -7.98 -19.94
CA ASP A 207 2.62 -8.79 -20.99
C ASP A 207 3.21 -10.10 -20.41
N VAL A 208 3.73 -10.02 -19.18
CA VAL A 208 4.33 -11.14 -18.45
C VAL A 208 3.78 -11.18 -17.03
N VAL A 209 3.36 -12.37 -16.57
CA VAL A 209 3.09 -12.66 -15.16
C VAL A 209 4.18 -13.59 -14.62
N HIS A 210 4.75 -13.24 -13.47
CA HIS A 210 5.82 -13.97 -12.81
C HIS A 210 5.31 -14.52 -11.47
N ALA A 211 5.10 -15.83 -11.40
CA ALA A 211 4.65 -16.52 -10.21
C ALA A 211 5.85 -17.00 -9.36
N HIS A 212 6.02 -16.43 -8.17
CA HIS A 212 6.98 -16.94 -7.20
C HIS A 212 6.36 -18.06 -6.38
N ASP A 213 6.95 -19.24 -6.52
CA ASP A 213 6.66 -20.42 -5.75
C ASP A 213 5.30 -21.07 -6.05
N MET A 214 5.14 -22.31 -5.58
CA MET A 214 4.01 -23.17 -5.92
C MET A 214 2.64 -22.65 -5.48
N HIS A 215 2.56 -21.60 -4.65
CA HIS A 215 1.29 -21.09 -4.13
C HIS A 215 0.48 -20.31 -5.18
N VAL A 216 1.16 -19.63 -6.10
CA VAL A 216 0.54 -18.69 -7.05
C VAL A 216 0.65 -19.11 -8.51
N ILE A 217 1.38 -20.19 -8.82
CA ILE A 217 1.54 -20.70 -10.19
C ILE A 217 0.20 -20.92 -10.91
N GLY A 218 -0.80 -21.48 -10.21
CA GLY A 218 -2.13 -21.67 -10.78
C GLY A 218 -2.85 -20.35 -11.09
N VAL A 219 -2.54 -19.27 -10.37
CA VAL A 219 -3.12 -17.95 -10.62
C VAL A 219 -2.56 -17.34 -11.89
N ALA A 220 -1.24 -17.44 -12.07
CA ALA A 220 -0.57 -16.97 -13.28
C ALA A 220 -1.05 -17.69 -14.55
N THR A 221 -1.12 -19.03 -14.54
CA THR A 221 -1.56 -19.81 -15.70
C THR A 221 -3.03 -19.57 -16.05
N ARG A 222 -3.91 -19.44 -15.05
CA ARG A 222 -5.32 -19.08 -15.28
C ARG A 222 -5.49 -17.66 -15.79
N ALA A 223 -4.68 -16.70 -15.30
CA ALA A 223 -4.67 -15.34 -15.83
C ALA A 223 -4.27 -15.34 -17.32
N ALA A 224 -3.26 -16.12 -17.71
CA ALA A 224 -2.90 -16.28 -19.13
C ALA A 224 -4.04 -16.87 -19.96
N GLY A 225 -4.75 -17.87 -19.42
CA GLY A 225 -5.97 -18.40 -20.04
C GLY A 225 -7.07 -17.35 -20.24
N ARG A 226 -7.33 -16.51 -19.22
CA ARG A 226 -8.31 -15.40 -19.32
C ARG A 226 -7.88 -14.32 -20.30
N ALA A 227 -6.60 -13.95 -20.32
CA ALA A 227 -6.04 -13.00 -21.29
C ALA A 227 -6.23 -13.51 -22.73
N LYS A 228 -5.97 -14.81 -22.97
CA LYS A 228 -6.17 -15.45 -24.27
C LYS A 228 -7.62 -15.40 -24.74
N LEU A 229 -8.59 -15.62 -23.83
CA LEU A 229 -10.02 -15.46 -24.14
C LEU A 229 -10.40 -14.03 -24.53
N ARG A 230 -9.64 -13.04 -24.05
CA ARG A 230 -9.79 -11.62 -24.42
C ARG A 230 -8.93 -11.23 -25.64
N GLY A 231 -8.35 -12.19 -26.36
CA GLY A 231 -7.53 -11.92 -27.54
C GLY A 231 -6.13 -11.39 -27.24
N ARG A 232 -5.66 -11.50 -25.99
CA ARG A 232 -4.34 -11.03 -25.56
C ARG A 232 -3.40 -12.21 -25.29
N THR A 233 -2.11 -12.01 -25.59
CA THR A 233 -1.07 -12.96 -25.20
C THR A 233 -0.44 -12.48 -23.89
N LEU A 234 -0.55 -13.29 -22.84
CA LEU A 234 0.11 -13.08 -21.55
C LEU A 234 1.08 -14.24 -21.32
N LYS A 235 2.37 -13.91 -21.15
CA LYS A 235 3.43 -14.88 -20.90
C LYS A 235 3.52 -15.23 -19.42
N VAL A 236 3.88 -16.47 -19.11
CA VAL A 236 4.01 -16.96 -17.73
C VAL A 236 5.44 -17.37 -17.43
N VAL A 237 6.02 -16.74 -16.41
CA VAL A 237 7.27 -17.16 -15.78
C VAL A 237 6.94 -17.80 -14.43
N TYR A 238 7.43 -19.02 -14.19
CA TYR A 238 7.35 -19.68 -12.89
C TYR A 238 8.72 -19.72 -12.23
N ASP A 239 8.82 -19.23 -11.00
CA ASP A 239 10.04 -19.24 -10.20
C ASP A 239 9.92 -20.22 -9.03
N ALA A 240 10.56 -21.38 -9.18
CA ALA A 240 10.57 -22.43 -8.19
C ALA A 240 11.69 -22.18 -7.17
N HIS A 241 11.32 -21.76 -5.95
CA HIS A 241 12.28 -21.41 -4.89
C HIS A 241 12.88 -22.64 -4.21
N GLU A 242 12.13 -23.75 -4.18
CA GLU A 242 12.55 -25.01 -3.58
C GLU A 242 12.07 -26.20 -4.42
N TYR A 243 12.69 -27.37 -4.21
CA TYR A 243 12.14 -28.62 -4.72
C TYR A 243 10.95 -29.07 -3.86
N VAL A 244 9.74 -28.69 -4.25
CA VAL A 244 8.51 -28.85 -3.46
C VAL A 244 8.27 -30.28 -3.00
N ALA A 245 8.46 -31.27 -3.87
CA ALA A 245 8.26 -32.69 -3.51
C ALA A 245 9.27 -33.22 -2.47
N GLY A 246 10.42 -32.55 -2.32
CA GLY A 246 11.51 -32.90 -1.41
C GLY A 246 11.57 -32.10 -0.11
N LEU A 247 10.57 -31.27 0.17
CA LEU A 247 10.52 -30.45 1.39
C LEU A 247 10.62 -31.29 2.67
N SER A 248 11.33 -30.76 3.66
CA SER A 248 11.49 -31.40 4.96
C SER A 248 10.20 -31.41 5.79
N GLN A 249 10.03 -32.46 6.61
CA GLN A 249 8.80 -32.75 7.35
C GLN A 249 8.86 -32.20 8.77
N TYR A 250 8.58 -30.91 8.95
CA TYR A 250 8.48 -30.28 10.28
C TYR A 250 7.21 -29.44 10.44
N GLY A 251 6.73 -29.32 11.68
CA GLY A 251 5.53 -28.57 12.02
C GLY A 251 4.29 -29.06 11.25
N ALA A 252 3.69 -28.18 10.46
CA ALA A 252 2.48 -28.47 9.67
C ALA A 252 2.77 -29.19 8.33
N ARG A 253 4.04 -29.30 7.90
CA ARG A 253 4.45 -29.88 6.61
C ARG A 253 4.46 -31.42 6.65
N THR A 254 3.27 -32.01 6.56
CA THR A 254 3.10 -33.48 6.50
C THR A 254 3.40 -34.02 5.10
N ARG A 255 3.75 -35.31 4.94
CA ARG A 255 3.97 -35.94 3.62
C ARG A 255 2.80 -35.71 2.67
N ARG A 256 1.58 -35.81 3.19
CA ARG A 256 0.35 -35.57 2.42
C ARG A 256 0.17 -34.11 2.00
N SER A 257 0.59 -33.17 2.84
CA SER A 257 0.55 -31.73 2.52
C SER A 257 1.57 -31.40 1.44
N ILE A 258 2.80 -31.90 1.59
CA ILE A 258 3.87 -31.73 0.59
C ILE A 258 3.44 -32.32 -0.76
N ALA A 259 2.89 -33.54 -0.77
CA ALA A 259 2.36 -34.14 -1.99
C ALA A 259 1.23 -33.32 -2.61
N ALA A 260 0.43 -32.61 -1.81
CA ALA A 260 -0.63 -31.74 -2.32
C ALA A 260 -0.05 -30.47 -2.96
N TRP A 261 0.93 -29.80 -2.36
CA TRP A 261 1.64 -28.70 -3.02
C TRP A 261 2.33 -29.15 -4.32
N ALA A 262 3.01 -30.30 -4.30
CA ALA A 262 3.64 -30.86 -5.49
C ALA A 262 2.62 -31.22 -6.58
N ASN A 263 1.40 -31.64 -6.20
CA ASN A 263 0.32 -31.87 -7.17
C ASN A 263 -0.22 -30.55 -7.75
N HIS A 264 -0.24 -29.46 -6.97
CA HIS A 264 -0.61 -28.13 -7.48
C HIS A 264 0.43 -27.61 -8.48
N GLU A 265 1.73 -27.70 -8.14
CA GLU A 265 2.82 -27.38 -9.05
C GLU A 265 2.76 -28.24 -10.31
N ARG A 266 2.63 -29.56 -10.17
CA ARG A 266 2.54 -30.48 -11.32
C ARG A 266 1.37 -30.16 -12.25
N GLU A 267 0.24 -29.68 -11.71
CA GLU A 267 -0.93 -29.33 -12.52
C GLU A 267 -0.66 -28.14 -13.44
N TYR A 268 0.20 -27.19 -13.06
CA TYR A 268 0.35 -25.91 -13.75
C TYR A 268 1.74 -25.64 -14.34
N ILE A 269 2.79 -26.29 -13.87
CA ILE A 269 4.17 -26.02 -14.31
C ILE A 269 4.39 -26.27 -15.80
N GLY A 270 3.65 -27.21 -16.40
CA GLY A 270 3.72 -27.48 -17.84
C GLY A 270 3.14 -26.38 -18.72
N ASP A 271 2.32 -25.48 -18.15
CA ASP A 271 1.68 -24.36 -18.84
C ASP A 271 2.52 -23.07 -18.76
N ALA A 272 3.61 -23.05 -17.99
CA ALA A 272 4.52 -21.91 -17.93
C ALA A 272 5.36 -21.82 -19.21
N ASP A 273 5.52 -20.61 -19.77
CA ASP A 273 6.39 -20.39 -20.93
C ASP A 273 7.86 -20.54 -20.56
N ARG A 274 8.23 -20.09 -19.35
CA ARG A 274 9.56 -20.23 -18.78
C ARG A 274 9.51 -20.63 -17.31
N VAL A 275 10.46 -21.45 -16.90
CA VAL A 275 10.68 -21.82 -15.51
C VAL A 275 12.08 -21.34 -15.12
N ILE A 276 12.18 -20.67 -13.97
CA ILE A 276 13.44 -20.33 -13.33
C ILE A 276 13.51 -21.02 -11.95
N THR A 277 14.71 -21.21 -11.44
CA THR A 277 14.92 -21.82 -10.13
C THR A 277 16.29 -21.44 -9.56
N VAL A 278 16.60 -21.91 -8.36
CA VAL A 278 17.74 -21.44 -7.55
C VAL A 278 18.98 -22.32 -7.63
N SER A 279 18.90 -23.53 -8.19
CA SER A 279 20.07 -24.41 -8.34
C SER A 279 20.01 -25.31 -9.57
N PRO A 280 21.18 -25.74 -10.12
CA PRO A 280 21.23 -26.67 -11.25
C PRO A 280 20.55 -28.02 -10.94
N ALA A 281 20.70 -28.54 -9.72
CA ALA A 281 20.10 -29.81 -9.32
C ALA A 281 18.57 -29.75 -9.36
N ILE A 282 17.97 -28.64 -8.89
CA ILE A 282 16.52 -28.43 -8.98
C ILE A 282 16.10 -28.27 -10.45
N ALA A 283 16.84 -27.52 -11.26
CA ALA A 283 16.54 -27.33 -12.68
C ALA A 283 16.46 -28.67 -13.44
N SER A 284 17.49 -29.50 -13.31
CA SER A 284 17.53 -30.84 -13.89
C SER A 284 16.42 -31.77 -13.36
N ARG A 285 16.10 -31.69 -12.07
CA ARG A 285 14.99 -32.47 -11.46
C ARG A 285 13.63 -32.04 -12.00
N LEU A 286 13.34 -30.74 -12.03
CA LEU A 286 12.08 -30.21 -12.54
C LEU A 286 11.92 -30.54 -14.04
N ARG A 287 12.98 -30.39 -14.84
CA ARG A 287 12.98 -30.74 -16.27
C ARG A 287 12.60 -32.20 -16.48
N SER A 288 13.25 -33.12 -15.75
CA SER A 288 13.02 -34.55 -15.91
C SER A 288 11.65 -35.00 -15.39
N GLU A 289 11.22 -34.53 -14.22
CA GLU A 289 9.96 -34.95 -13.60
C GLU A 289 8.72 -34.40 -14.33
N HIS A 290 8.79 -33.14 -14.77
CA HIS A 290 7.67 -32.46 -15.44
C HIS A 290 7.77 -32.47 -16.96
N LYS A 291 8.84 -33.05 -17.52
CA LYS A 291 9.09 -33.12 -18.98
C LYS A 291 9.03 -31.74 -19.64
N LEU A 292 9.67 -30.76 -18.99
CA LEU A 292 9.70 -29.38 -19.47
C LEU A 292 10.44 -29.29 -20.81
N LYS A 293 9.94 -28.41 -21.70
CA LYS A 293 10.54 -28.20 -23.04
C LYS A 293 11.95 -27.64 -22.96
N HIS A 294 12.16 -26.73 -22.02
CA HIS A 294 13.43 -26.08 -21.75
C HIS A 294 13.91 -26.46 -20.35
N GLU A 295 15.22 -26.49 -20.16
CA GLU A 295 15.77 -26.59 -18.82
C GLU A 295 15.50 -25.29 -18.05
N PRO A 296 15.02 -25.36 -16.80
CA PRO A 296 14.84 -24.17 -15.98
C PRO A 296 16.12 -23.35 -15.89
N THR A 297 16.00 -22.03 -16.05
CA THR A 297 17.17 -21.14 -15.91
C THR A 297 17.50 -20.97 -14.44
N VAL A 298 18.78 -21.11 -14.08
CA VAL A 298 19.23 -20.93 -12.70
C VAL A 298 19.52 -19.46 -12.44
N VAL A 299 18.73 -18.86 -11.55
CA VAL A 299 18.88 -17.49 -11.04
C VAL A 299 19.05 -17.61 -9.52
N MET A 300 20.26 -17.39 -9.02
CA MET A 300 20.55 -17.55 -7.59
C MET A 300 20.10 -16.30 -6.79
N ASN A 301 19.69 -16.48 -5.53
CA ASN A 301 19.47 -15.36 -4.62
C ASN A 301 20.78 -15.05 -3.88
N THR A 302 21.55 -14.10 -4.41
CA THR A 302 22.88 -13.76 -3.90
C THR A 302 22.99 -12.27 -3.51
N PRO A 303 23.92 -11.90 -2.62
CA PRO A 303 24.18 -10.50 -2.28
C PRO A 303 24.56 -9.64 -3.49
N ASN A 304 24.39 -8.32 -3.34
CA ASN A 304 24.95 -7.34 -4.27
C ASN A 304 26.37 -6.99 -3.80
N PRO A 305 27.37 -6.84 -4.69
CA PRO A 305 28.68 -6.30 -4.32
C PRO A 305 28.63 -5.02 -3.46
N ALA A 306 27.62 -4.16 -3.65
CA ALA A 306 27.42 -2.95 -2.84
C ALA A 306 27.10 -3.23 -1.36
N ASP A 307 26.59 -4.42 -1.02
CA ASP A 307 26.27 -4.82 0.36
C ASP A 307 27.54 -4.93 1.25
N VAL A 308 28.73 -4.97 0.63
CA VAL A 308 30.03 -5.06 1.32
C VAL A 308 30.43 -3.72 1.97
N SER A 309 29.99 -2.58 1.41
CA SER A 309 30.41 -1.23 1.81
C SER A 309 29.56 -0.59 2.91
N VAL A 310 28.61 -1.31 3.50
CA VAL A 310 27.75 -0.78 4.58
C VAL A 310 28.57 -0.64 5.87
N GLU A 311 28.52 0.54 6.50
CA GLU A 311 29.18 0.78 7.79
C GLU A 311 28.35 0.18 8.94
N VAL A 312 28.87 -0.89 9.55
CA VAL A 312 28.24 -1.62 10.66
C VAL A 312 29.31 -2.11 11.63
N SER A 313 28.98 -2.16 12.93
CA SER A 313 29.83 -2.80 13.94
C SER A 313 29.91 -4.30 13.66
N ASP A 314 31.09 -4.76 13.24
CA ASP A 314 31.31 -6.14 12.80
C ASP A 314 31.18 -7.17 13.94
N ILE A 315 31.09 -8.44 13.56
CA ILE A 315 30.83 -9.53 14.48
C ILE A 315 31.89 -9.70 15.57
N ARG A 316 33.19 -9.51 15.27
CA ARG A 316 34.26 -9.59 16.29
C ARG A 316 34.15 -8.47 17.31
N SER A 317 33.91 -7.26 16.82
CA SER A 317 33.72 -6.08 17.67
C SER A 317 32.54 -6.26 18.63
N GLN A 318 31.43 -6.86 18.18
CA GLN A 318 30.27 -7.12 19.05
C GLN A 318 30.52 -8.14 20.15
N ILE A 319 31.35 -9.16 19.91
CA ILE A 319 31.67 -10.19 20.90
C ILE A 319 32.93 -9.87 21.71
N GLY A 320 33.64 -8.78 21.39
CA GLY A 320 34.89 -8.40 22.04
C GLY A 320 36.04 -9.38 21.81
N LEU A 321 36.11 -10.01 20.63
CA LEU A 321 37.14 -11.01 20.31
C LEU A 321 38.35 -10.36 19.62
N ALA A 322 39.56 -10.72 20.06
CA ALA A 322 40.80 -10.25 19.45
C ALA A 322 40.93 -10.70 17.98
N SER A 323 41.70 -9.94 17.18
CA SER A 323 41.81 -10.15 15.73
C SER A 323 42.57 -11.41 15.34
N ASP A 324 43.45 -11.91 16.20
CA ASP A 324 44.30 -13.08 16.00
C ASP A 324 43.64 -14.41 16.41
N VAL A 325 42.50 -14.35 17.12
CA VAL A 325 41.78 -15.56 17.56
C VAL A 325 40.91 -16.10 16.43
N PRO A 326 41.05 -17.38 16.02
CA PRO A 326 40.22 -17.96 14.96
C PRO A 326 38.72 -17.94 15.28
N LEU A 327 37.91 -17.40 14.36
CA LEU A 327 36.47 -17.27 14.51
C LEU A 327 35.71 -17.98 13.37
N LEU A 328 34.95 -19.01 13.74
CA LEU A 328 33.95 -19.62 12.87
C LEU A 328 32.63 -18.86 13.00
N VAL A 329 31.86 -18.79 11.92
CA VAL A 329 30.53 -18.17 11.95
C VAL A 329 29.46 -19.04 11.33
N TYR A 330 28.30 -19.07 11.98
CA TYR A 330 27.05 -19.55 11.40
C TYR A 330 26.00 -18.44 11.50
N SER A 331 25.36 -18.11 10.39
CA SER A 331 24.24 -17.16 10.34
C SER A 331 22.97 -17.85 9.85
N GLY A 332 21.91 -17.84 10.67
CA GLY A 332 20.61 -18.37 10.27
C GLY A 332 19.76 -18.94 11.41
N GLY A 333 18.68 -19.64 11.02
CA GLY A 333 17.77 -20.23 12.00
C GLY A 333 18.40 -21.38 12.78
N VAL A 334 18.25 -21.38 14.10
CA VAL A 334 18.75 -22.46 14.97
C VAL A 334 17.71 -23.57 15.05
N THR A 335 17.94 -24.65 14.30
CA THR A 335 17.07 -25.84 14.27
C THR A 335 17.89 -27.11 14.11
N ARG A 336 17.34 -28.26 14.50
CA ARG A 336 18.03 -29.56 14.32
C ARG A 336 18.40 -29.84 12.87
N ALA A 337 17.52 -29.51 11.92
CA ALA A 337 17.76 -29.75 10.49
C ALA A 337 18.92 -28.93 9.91
N ARG A 338 19.27 -27.81 10.56
CA ARG A 338 20.42 -26.97 10.18
C ARG A 338 21.74 -27.46 10.77
N GLY A 339 21.70 -28.44 11.67
CA GLY A 339 22.85 -29.20 12.15
C GLY A 339 23.88 -28.41 12.97
N ILE A 340 23.53 -27.21 13.45
CA ILE A 340 24.42 -26.35 14.26
C ILE A 340 24.95 -27.02 15.53
N HIS A 341 24.21 -27.99 16.09
CA HIS A 341 24.68 -28.83 17.20
C HIS A 341 25.98 -29.59 16.88
N THR A 342 26.21 -29.95 15.61
CA THR A 342 27.44 -30.60 15.14
C THR A 342 28.63 -29.64 15.21
N ALA A 343 28.41 -28.35 14.93
CA ALA A 343 29.46 -27.33 15.03
C ALA A 343 29.86 -27.07 16.49
N VAL A 344 28.89 -27.03 17.42
CA VAL A 344 29.19 -26.93 18.85
C VAL A 344 29.95 -28.16 19.35
N GLN A 345 29.63 -29.36 18.86
CA GLN A 345 30.41 -30.57 19.17
C GLN A 345 31.84 -30.49 18.63
N ALA A 346 32.03 -29.94 17.43
CA ALA A 346 33.35 -29.81 16.82
C ALA A 346 34.30 -28.89 17.60
N LEU A 347 33.77 -27.97 18.43
CA LEU A 347 34.59 -27.12 19.30
C LEU A 347 35.44 -27.90 20.30
N VAL A 348 35.04 -29.13 20.66
CA VAL A 348 35.84 -30.01 21.54
C VAL A 348 37.20 -30.34 20.90
N ASP A 349 37.24 -30.51 19.59
CA ASP A 349 38.44 -30.83 18.81
C ASP A 349 39.16 -29.59 18.26
N LEU A 350 38.76 -28.39 18.71
CA LEU A 350 39.23 -27.08 18.26
C LEU A 350 39.43 -26.13 19.46
N PRO A 351 40.42 -26.36 20.34
CA PRO A 351 40.54 -25.67 21.62
C PRO A 351 40.73 -24.14 21.51
N ASP A 352 41.41 -23.66 20.46
CA ASP A 352 41.75 -22.24 20.28
C ASP A 352 40.75 -21.48 19.39
N VAL A 353 39.66 -22.13 18.99
CA VAL A 353 38.70 -21.60 18.01
C VAL A 353 37.40 -21.21 18.70
N HIS A 354 36.86 -20.05 18.33
CA HIS A 354 35.54 -19.58 18.75
C HIS A 354 34.50 -19.80 17.65
N LEU A 355 33.23 -19.95 18.04
CA LEU A 355 32.08 -20.04 17.14
C LEU A 355 31.07 -18.94 17.47
N ALA A 356 30.82 -18.06 16.52
CA ALA A 356 29.69 -17.13 16.56
C ALA A 356 28.47 -17.69 15.81
N VAL A 357 27.30 -17.62 16.45
CA VAL A 357 26.02 -18.06 15.93
C VAL A 357 25.09 -16.85 15.87
N VAL A 358 24.87 -16.30 14.68
CA VAL A 358 23.88 -15.24 14.44
C VAL A 358 22.49 -15.89 14.34
N CYS A 359 21.73 -15.80 15.44
CA CYS A 359 20.50 -16.54 15.65
C CYS A 359 19.30 -15.83 15.02
N VAL A 360 18.70 -16.38 13.97
CA VAL A 360 17.45 -15.86 13.38
C VAL A 360 16.24 -16.64 13.93
N PRO A 361 15.19 -16.00 14.49
CA PRO A 361 14.91 -14.57 14.55
C PRO A 361 15.51 -13.83 15.77
N GLY A 362 16.19 -14.55 16.67
CA GLY A 362 16.87 -13.95 17.82
C GLY A 362 17.42 -15.00 18.78
N VAL A 363 18.18 -14.56 19.78
CA VAL A 363 18.80 -15.44 20.79
C VAL A 363 17.77 -16.00 21.79
N ALA A 364 16.65 -15.32 21.98
CA ALA A 364 15.63 -15.66 22.99
C ALA A 364 14.69 -16.81 22.57
N THR A 365 15.22 -17.89 22.00
CA THR A 365 14.43 -19.06 21.56
C THR A 365 14.81 -20.34 22.32
N ASP A 366 13.87 -21.29 22.43
CA ASP A 366 14.14 -22.58 23.09
C ASP A 366 15.28 -23.35 22.41
N ALA A 367 15.36 -23.30 21.07
CA ALA A 367 16.42 -23.97 20.33
C ALA A 367 17.81 -23.40 20.62
N VAL A 368 17.93 -22.08 20.83
CA VAL A 368 19.20 -21.44 21.22
C VAL A 368 19.56 -21.80 22.67
N ARG A 369 18.57 -21.83 23.58
CA ARG A 369 18.79 -22.31 24.95
C ARG A 369 19.29 -23.75 24.99
N GLU A 370 18.72 -24.64 24.17
CA GLU A 370 19.20 -26.02 24.02
C GLU A 370 20.65 -26.07 23.50
N LEU A 371 21.02 -25.21 22.56
CA LEU A 371 22.38 -25.11 22.02
C LEU A 371 23.39 -24.64 23.07
N GLN A 372 23.04 -23.63 23.87
CA GLN A 372 23.87 -23.13 24.97
C GLN A 372 24.02 -24.18 26.09
N ALA A 373 22.95 -24.89 26.45
CA ALA A 373 23.01 -25.98 27.41
C ALA A 373 23.94 -27.11 26.95
N GLN A 374 23.95 -27.42 25.64
CA GLN A 374 24.89 -28.37 25.06
C GLN A 374 26.34 -27.88 25.17
N ALA A 375 26.60 -26.59 24.94
CA ALA A 375 27.94 -26.03 25.06
C ALA A 375 28.49 -26.14 26.49
N VAL A 376 27.63 -25.91 27.51
CA VAL A 376 27.99 -26.11 28.92
C VAL A 376 28.31 -27.58 29.22
N GLN A 377 27.53 -28.53 28.69
CA GLN A 377 27.77 -29.96 28.87
C GLN A 377 29.09 -30.44 28.25
N LEU A 378 29.53 -29.76 27.18
CA LEU A 378 30.78 -30.06 26.48
C LEU A 378 31.96 -29.22 26.97
N GLU A 379 31.75 -28.36 27.98
CA GLU A 379 32.76 -27.45 28.54
C GLU A 379 33.37 -26.49 27.48
N VAL A 380 32.55 -26.03 26.53
CA VAL A 380 32.95 -25.10 25.44
C VAL A 380 32.17 -23.79 25.46
N GLN A 381 31.41 -23.50 26.52
CA GLN A 381 30.52 -22.34 26.61
C GLN A 381 31.24 -20.99 26.44
N ASP A 382 32.49 -20.88 26.89
CA ASP A 382 33.28 -19.63 26.80
C ASP A 382 33.73 -19.32 25.35
N ARG A 383 33.56 -20.28 24.44
CA ARG A 383 33.91 -20.16 23.01
C ARG A 383 32.70 -20.13 22.09
N LEU A 384 31.48 -20.26 22.63
CA LEU A 384 30.24 -20.13 21.87
C LEU A 384 29.61 -18.77 22.10
N HIS A 385 29.47 -17.99 21.03
CA HIS A 385 28.85 -16.66 21.06
C HIS A 385 27.52 -16.68 20.31
N CYS A 386 26.39 -16.47 21.00
CA CYS A 386 25.08 -16.36 20.35
C CYS A 386 24.68 -14.89 20.21
N LEU A 387 24.42 -14.43 18.99
CA LEU A 387 24.12 -13.04 18.66
C LEU A 387 22.72 -12.89 18.05
N ASP A 388 22.10 -11.74 18.26
CA ASP A 388 20.88 -11.36 17.55
C ASP A 388 21.19 -11.03 16.07
N PRO A 389 20.20 -11.12 15.17
CA PRO A 389 20.40 -10.87 13.76
C PRO A 389 20.46 -9.37 13.43
N VAL A 390 21.24 -9.01 12.43
CA VAL A 390 21.27 -7.67 11.80
C VAL A 390 20.30 -7.57 10.63
N LYS A 391 20.12 -6.37 10.05
CA LYS A 391 19.27 -6.23 8.86
C LYS A 391 19.85 -6.98 7.66
N PRO A 392 19.03 -7.45 6.70
CA PRO A 392 19.50 -8.27 5.58
C PRO A 392 20.64 -7.66 4.75
N ASP A 393 20.62 -6.34 4.55
CA ASP A 393 21.63 -5.53 3.85
C ASP A 393 22.93 -5.32 4.66
N GLU A 394 22.86 -5.45 5.98
CA GLU A 394 24.02 -5.33 6.88
C GLU A 394 24.77 -6.65 7.07
N VAL A 395 24.18 -7.80 6.68
CA VAL A 395 24.71 -9.14 7.00
C VAL A 395 26.13 -9.37 6.45
N VAL A 396 26.40 -9.00 5.20
CA VAL A 396 27.70 -9.25 4.58
C VAL A 396 28.80 -8.46 5.30
N ALA A 397 28.57 -7.16 5.50
CA ALA A 397 29.50 -6.30 6.23
C ALA A 397 29.67 -6.72 7.70
N PHE A 398 28.59 -7.17 8.36
CA PHE A 398 28.65 -7.69 9.73
C PHE A 398 29.56 -8.92 9.88
N LEU A 399 29.53 -9.83 8.89
CA LEU A 399 30.25 -11.10 8.93
C LEU A 399 31.73 -11.01 8.52
N ARG A 400 32.16 -9.90 7.91
CA ARG A 400 33.46 -9.75 7.22
C ARG A 400 34.70 -10.02 8.06
N THR A 401 34.60 -9.94 9.38
CA THR A 401 35.74 -10.15 10.28
C THR A 401 35.87 -11.59 10.78
N ALA A 402 34.93 -12.49 10.47
CA ALA A 402 35.10 -13.92 10.75
C ALA A 402 36.20 -14.56 9.86
N ASP A 403 36.59 -15.81 10.17
CA ASP A 403 37.59 -16.53 9.38
C ASP A 403 36.97 -17.61 8.49
N VAL A 404 35.93 -18.32 8.97
CA VAL A 404 35.31 -19.42 8.23
C VAL A 404 33.79 -19.43 8.41
N GLY A 405 33.06 -19.48 7.30
CA GLY A 405 31.60 -19.66 7.31
C GLY A 405 31.20 -21.14 7.35
N LEU A 406 30.33 -21.51 8.29
CA LEU A 406 29.86 -22.90 8.45
C LEU A 406 28.45 -23.11 7.87
N ILE A 407 28.27 -24.20 7.13
CA ILE A 407 26.96 -24.67 6.65
C ILE A 407 26.76 -26.16 7.01
N PRO A 408 26.49 -26.49 8.29
CA PRO A 408 26.47 -27.86 8.79
C PRO A 408 25.12 -28.57 8.62
N ILE A 409 24.39 -28.30 7.52
CA ILE A 409 23.02 -28.78 7.36
C ILE A 409 22.94 -30.31 7.26
N LEU A 410 21.83 -30.88 7.76
CA LEU A 410 21.61 -32.33 7.75
C LEU A 410 20.90 -32.80 6.47
N ARG A 411 21.05 -34.09 6.15
CA ARG A 411 20.49 -34.72 4.93
C ARG A 411 18.96 -34.71 4.92
N TYR A 412 18.41 -33.96 3.96
CA TYR A 412 17.01 -34.00 3.54
C TYR A 412 16.97 -33.82 2.00
N PRO A 413 15.99 -34.38 1.28
CA PRO A 413 15.98 -34.32 -0.19
C PRO A 413 16.07 -32.90 -0.77
N SER A 414 15.40 -31.92 -0.15
CA SER A 414 15.51 -30.50 -0.54
C SER A 414 16.90 -29.92 -0.26
N HIS A 415 17.51 -30.25 0.89
CA HIS A 415 18.86 -29.78 1.23
C HIS A 415 19.93 -30.35 0.30
N GLU A 416 19.75 -31.59 -0.18
CA GLU A 416 20.68 -32.24 -1.11
C GLU A 416 20.74 -31.51 -2.48
N MET A 417 19.67 -30.80 -2.82
CA MET A 417 19.52 -30.04 -4.07
C MET A 417 19.74 -28.53 -3.90
N ALA A 418 19.95 -28.03 -2.69
CA ALA A 418 19.97 -26.60 -2.39
C ALA A 418 21.39 -26.01 -2.42
N LEU A 419 21.49 -24.76 -2.87
CA LEU A 419 22.62 -23.86 -2.62
C LEU A 419 22.11 -22.74 -1.70
N PRO A 420 22.32 -22.85 -0.38
CA PRO A 420 21.77 -21.88 0.57
C PRO A 420 22.37 -20.49 0.38
N ASN A 421 21.58 -19.43 0.57
CA ASN A 421 22.05 -18.03 0.49
C ASN A 421 23.32 -17.77 1.31
N LYS A 422 23.45 -18.40 2.48
CA LYS A 422 24.61 -18.28 3.37
C LYS A 422 25.93 -18.65 2.71
N LEU A 423 25.92 -19.57 1.75
CA LEU A 423 27.09 -19.90 0.94
C LEU A 423 27.64 -18.66 0.23
N PHE A 424 26.75 -17.87 -0.35
CA PHE A 424 27.11 -16.67 -1.09
C PHE A 424 27.34 -15.48 -0.16
N GLU A 425 26.57 -15.32 0.92
CA GLU A 425 26.82 -14.27 1.92
C GLU A 425 28.22 -14.40 2.54
N TYR A 426 28.67 -15.62 2.84
CA TYR A 426 30.03 -15.87 3.34
C TYR A 426 31.08 -15.55 2.27
N ALA A 427 30.86 -15.97 1.03
CA ALA A 427 31.79 -15.66 -0.06
C ALA A 427 31.91 -14.14 -0.32
N PHE A 428 30.80 -13.40 -0.28
CA PHE A 428 30.80 -11.93 -0.40
C PHE A 428 31.41 -11.23 0.82
N ALA A 429 31.36 -11.87 1.99
CA ALA A 429 32.07 -11.41 3.19
C ALA A 429 33.57 -11.76 3.18
N GLY A 430 34.08 -12.36 2.10
CA GLY A 430 35.49 -12.77 1.99
C GLY A 430 35.83 -14.04 2.78
N LEU A 431 34.83 -14.81 3.19
CA LEU A 431 34.99 -15.98 4.04
C LEU A 431 35.02 -17.27 3.22
N PRO A 432 36.05 -18.12 3.38
CA PRO A 432 35.96 -19.49 2.92
C PRO A 432 34.91 -20.28 3.73
N VAL A 433 34.43 -21.37 3.13
CA VAL A 433 33.29 -22.12 3.66
C VAL A 433 33.64 -23.54 4.02
N VAL A 434 33.03 -24.06 5.09
CA VAL A 434 33.02 -25.49 5.40
C VAL A 434 31.58 -25.98 5.42
N VAL A 435 31.26 -26.86 4.47
CA VAL A 435 29.88 -27.28 4.18
C VAL A 435 29.71 -28.78 4.37
N SER A 436 28.50 -29.21 4.76
CA SER A 436 28.19 -30.64 4.81
C SER A 436 28.16 -31.24 3.40
N ASP A 437 28.37 -32.55 3.31
CA ASP A 437 28.44 -33.37 2.08
C ASP A 437 27.09 -33.57 1.36
N MET A 438 26.27 -32.52 1.32
CA MET A 438 25.10 -32.45 0.45
C MET A 438 25.56 -32.41 -1.00
N PRO A 439 24.99 -33.22 -1.91
CA PRO A 439 25.46 -33.34 -3.29
C PRO A 439 25.69 -32.01 -4.01
N SER A 440 24.72 -31.09 -3.98
CA SER A 440 24.83 -29.80 -4.69
C SER A 440 25.90 -28.87 -4.10
N MET A 441 26.00 -28.82 -2.76
CA MET A 441 27.03 -28.01 -2.11
C MET A 441 28.42 -28.62 -2.34
N LYS A 442 28.53 -29.95 -2.28
CA LYS A 442 29.77 -30.66 -2.57
C LYS A 442 30.25 -30.40 -4.00
N GLU A 443 29.38 -30.56 -4.99
CA GLU A 443 29.70 -30.28 -6.39
C GLU A 443 30.14 -28.83 -6.57
N PHE A 444 29.44 -27.88 -5.94
CA PHE A 444 29.78 -26.47 -6.01
C PHE A 444 31.15 -26.16 -5.39
N VAL A 445 31.42 -26.66 -4.18
CA VAL A 445 32.69 -26.43 -3.47
C VAL A 445 33.85 -27.15 -4.18
N ASP A 446 33.64 -28.37 -4.69
CA ASP A 446 34.66 -29.10 -5.45
C ASP A 446 35.03 -28.37 -6.75
N ARG A 447 34.06 -27.74 -7.44
CA ARG A 447 34.28 -26.95 -8.65
C ARG A 447 35.01 -25.63 -8.37
N THR A 448 34.53 -24.89 -7.37
CA THR A 448 34.99 -23.51 -7.09
C THR A 448 36.22 -23.46 -6.18
N ARG A 449 36.46 -24.52 -5.41
CA ARG A 449 37.60 -24.66 -4.49
C ARG A 449 37.69 -23.55 -3.43
N ILE A 450 36.56 -22.94 -3.08
CA ILE A 450 36.43 -21.85 -2.07
C ILE A 450 36.34 -22.34 -0.63
N GLY A 451 36.51 -23.64 -0.39
CA GLY A 451 36.28 -24.23 0.92
C GLY A 451 36.43 -25.74 0.94
N GLU A 452 35.97 -26.35 2.03
CA GLU A 452 36.05 -27.79 2.28
C GLU A 452 34.67 -28.41 2.54
N VAL A 453 34.57 -29.72 2.28
CA VAL A 453 33.35 -30.51 2.48
C VAL A 453 33.59 -31.53 3.58
N PHE A 454 32.68 -31.60 4.56
CA PHE A 454 32.73 -32.57 5.65
C PHE A 454 31.50 -33.50 5.65
N THR A 455 31.64 -34.68 6.24
CA THR A 455 30.58 -35.67 6.36
C THR A 455 29.48 -35.17 7.30
N ALA A 456 28.23 -35.05 6.82
CA ALA A 456 27.13 -34.51 7.62
C ALA A 456 26.96 -35.25 8.96
N ALA A 457 26.70 -34.48 10.04
CA ALA A 457 26.60 -34.96 11.43
C ALA A 457 27.89 -35.55 12.04
N ASN A 458 29.05 -35.42 11.38
CA ASN A 458 30.35 -35.83 11.93
C ASN A 458 31.15 -34.62 12.43
N ALA A 459 31.15 -34.41 13.75
CA ALA A 459 31.84 -33.28 14.38
C ALA A 459 33.38 -33.36 14.25
N HIS A 460 33.96 -34.55 14.27
CA HIS A 460 35.40 -34.75 14.16
C HIS A 460 35.93 -34.43 12.75
N ASP A 461 35.16 -34.86 11.73
CA ASP A 461 35.47 -34.54 10.33
C ASP A 461 35.29 -33.03 10.07
N LEU A 462 34.24 -32.41 10.62
CA LEU A 462 34.06 -30.96 10.60
C LEU A 462 35.27 -30.23 11.20
N ALA A 463 35.73 -30.63 12.39
CA ALA A 463 36.91 -30.05 13.03
C ALA A 463 38.18 -30.22 12.18
N THR A 464 38.34 -31.38 11.54
CA THR A 464 39.48 -31.65 10.65
C THR A 464 39.46 -30.74 9.43
N LYS A 465 38.30 -30.55 8.80
CA LYS A 465 38.13 -29.65 7.65
C LYS A 465 38.31 -28.17 8.01
N VAL A 466 37.84 -27.77 9.19
CA VAL A 466 38.11 -26.43 9.72
C VAL A 466 39.61 -26.21 9.90
N ARG A 467 40.34 -27.17 10.48
CA ARG A 467 41.82 -27.08 10.60
C ARG A 467 42.50 -26.96 9.24
N THR A 468 42.03 -27.69 8.22
CA THR A 468 42.55 -27.56 6.85
C THR A 468 42.36 -26.15 6.30
N VAL A 469 41.16 -25.58 6.43
CA VAL A 469 40.87 -24.22 5.92
C VAL A 469 41.67 -23.16 6.67
N LEU A 470 41.72 -23.24 8.01
CA LEU A 470 42.50 -22.30 8.82
C LEU A 470 44.01 -22.37 8.56
N GLY A 471 44.53 -23.56 8.19
CA GLY A 471 45.94 -23.76 7.87
C GLY A 471 46.38 -23.23 6.51
N ASP A 472 45.45 -22.91 5.60
CA ASP A 472 45.71 -22.38 4.26
C ASP A 472 44.74 -21.23 3.91
N LEU A 473 44.43 -20.41 4.91
CA LEU A 473 43.32 -19.45 4.88
C LEU A 473 43.44 -18.44 3.73
N ASP A 474 44.65 -17.94 3.46
CA ASP A 474 44.91 -16.94 2.44
C ASP A 474 44.61 -17.46 1.02
N ASN A 475 44.99 -18.71 0.71
CA ASN A 475 44.71 -19.34 -0.58
C ASN A 475 43.21 -19.51 -0.83
N TYR A 476 42.45 -19.89 0.21
CA TYR A 476 40.99 -19.95 0.07
C TYR A 476 40.37 -18.54 -0.06
N ARG A 477 40.86 -17.55 0.69
CA ARG A 477 40.40 -16.15 0.58
C ARG A 477 40.66 -15.58 -0.82
N GLU A 478 41.83 -15.81 -1.42
CA GLU A 478 42.15 -15.41 -2.79
C GLU A 478 41.15 -15.96 -3.82
N ARG A 479 40.72 -17.21 -3.67
CA ARG A 479 39.71 -17.83 -4.55
C ARG A 479 38.31 -17.27 -4.34
N VAL A 480 37.96 -16.95 -3.10
CA VAL A 480 36.68 -16.35 -2.75
C VAL A 480 36.54 -14.96 -3.38
N VAL A 481 37.61 -14.17 -3.42
CA VAL A 481 37.61 -12.82 -3.99
C VAL A 481 37.92 -12.77 -5.50
N ASP A 482 38.08 -13.93 -6.16
CA ASP A 482 38.32 -13.99 -7.60
C ASP A 482 37.21 -13.24 -8.38
N PRO A 483 37.54 -12.25 -9.24
CA PRO A 483 36.55 -11.45 -9.93
C PRO A 483 35.63 -12.26 -10.86
N THR A 484 36.13 -13.35 -11.45
CA THR A 484 35.33 -14.20 -12.35
C THR A 484 34.27 -14.95 -11.56
N TYR A 485 34.67 -15.53 -10.43
CA TYR A 485 33.76 -16.16 -9.49
C TYR A 485 32.72 -15.16 -8.96
N GLN A 486 33.18 -14.01 -8.43
CA GLN A 486 32.32 -12.96 -7.90
C GLN A 486 31.29 -12.50 -8.95
N GLN A 487 31.70 -12.31 -10.20
CA GLN A 487 30.76 -11.97 -11.28
C GLN A 487 29.76 -13.09 -11.56
N GLU A 488 30.19 -14.36 -11.57
CA GLU A 488 29.33 -15.53 -11.80
C GLU A 488 28.24 -15.67 -10.72
N VAL A 489 28.58 -15.42 -9.45
CA VAL A 489 27.66 -15.60 -8.31
C VAL A 489 26.97 -14.32 -7.88
N SER A 490 27.45 -13.14 -8.26
CA SER A 490 26.84 -11.85 -7.90
C SER A 490 25.39 -11.71 -8.34
N TRP A 491 24.65 -10.87 -7.61
CA TRP A 491 23.32 -10.48 -8.01
C TRP A 491 23.31 -9.85 -9.42
N SER A 492 24.29 -9.01 -9.76
CA SER A 492 24.41 -8.42 -11.10
C SER A 492 24.49 -9.48 -12.21
N GLY A 493 25.24 -10.56 -11.99
CA GLY A 493 25.30 -11.69 -12.90
C GLY A 493 23.97 -12.46 -13.00
N GLN A 494 23.26 -12.64 -11.88
CA GLN A 494 21.94 -13.31 -11.87
C GLN A 494 20.86 -12.44 -12.52
N ALA A 495 20.88 -11.13 -12.28
CA ALA A 495 19.98 -10.16 -12.90
C ALA A 495 20.13 -10.14 -14.42
N ALA A 496 21.36 -10.27 -14.95
CA ALA A 496 21.60 -10.40 -16.37
C ALA A 496 20.96 -11.65 -16.97
N LYS A 497 21.04 -12.80 -16.27
CA LYS A 497 20.34 -14.04 -16.69
C LYS A 497 18.83 -13.87 -16.68
N LEU A 498 18.27 -13.24 -15.65
CA LEU A 498 16.83 -12.95 -15.56
C LEU A 498 16.37 -12.09 -16.75
N ARG A 499 17.09 -11.00 -17.05
CA ARG A 499 16.78 -10.13 -18.19
C ARG A 499 16.87 -10.88 -19.52
N ALA A 500 17.85 -11.77 -19.69
CA ALA A 500 17.96 -12.61 -20.88
C ALA A 500 16.74 -13.54 -21.06
N VAL A 501 16.23 -14.14 -19.97
CA VAL A 501 14.99 -14.95 -20.00
C VAL A 501 13.81 -14.11 -20.48
N TYR A 502 13.65 -12.90 -19.95
CA TYR A 502 12.56 -12.01 -20.36
C TYR A 502 12.73 -11.50 -21.79
N ALA A 503 13.95 -11.21 -22.22
CA ALA A 503 14.23 -10.76 -23.58
C ALA A 503 13.88 -11.84 -24.61
N GLU A 504 14.27 -13.09 -24.36
CA GLU A 504 13.90 -14.24 -25.20
C GLU A 504 12.38 -14.48 -25.20
N LEU A 505 11.74 -14.36 -24.02
CA LEU A 505 10.32 -14.61 -23.86
C LEU A 505 9.43 -13.57 -24.56
N THR A 506 9.88 -12.31 -24.57
CA THR A 506 9.10 -11.17 -25.09
C THR A 506 9.55 -10.68 -26.47
N GLY A 507 10.74 -11.11 -26.93
CA GLY A 507 11.36 -10.62 -28.16
C GLY A 507 11.82 -9.16 -28.07
N ARG A 508 12.06 -8.63 -26.85
CA ARG A 508 12.50 -7.26 -26.59
C ARG A 508 13.88 -7.29 -25.95
N GLU A 509 14.84 -6.49 -26.44
CA GLU A 509 16.13 -6.36 -25.77
C GLU A 509 15.97 -5.63 -24.45
N LEU A 510 16.46 -6.16 -23.33
CA LEU A 510 16.31 -5.55 -22.00
C LEU A 510 17.66 -5.04 -21.48
N GLU A 511 18.08 -3.88 -21.99
CA GLU A 511 19.26 -3.17 -21.51
C GLU A 511 18.96 -2.34 -20.26
N VAL A 512 19.96 -2.18 -19.38
CA VAL A 512 19.85 -1.33 -18.20
C VAL A 512 19.85 0.13 -18.65
N ILE A 513 18.76 0.84 -18.41
CA ILE A 513 18.62 2.24 -18.83
C ILE A 513 19.25 3.17 -17.79
N ARG A 514 18.96 2.94 -16.49
CA ARG A 514 19.59 3.66 -15.36
C ARG A 514 19.54 2.82 -14.07
N PRO A 515 20.63 2.76 -13.28
CA PRO A 515 20.59 2.23 -11.91
C PRO A 515 19.63 3.05 -11.05
N GLY A 516 18.74 2.40 -10.28
CA GLY A 516 17.83 3.08 -9.35
C GLY A 516 16.41 3.43 -9.85
N GLY A 517 16.02 2.99 -11.06
CA GLY A 517 14.60 2.82 -11.41
C GLY A 517 13.75 4.06 -11.71
N ARG A 518 14.33 5.27 -11.80
CA ARG A 518 13.57 6.47 -12.23
C ARG A 518 13.36 6.47 -13.76
N ILE A 519 12.12 6.22 -14.19
CA ILE A 519 11.74 6.31 -15.60
C ILE A 519 11.72 7.78 -16.02
N LYS A 520 12.61 8.18 -16.94
CA LYS A 520 12.53 9.51 -17.56
C LYS A 520 11.43 9.48 -18.63
N LYS A 521 10.26 10.03 -18.28
CA LYS A 521 9.16 10.19 -19.23
C LYS A 521 9.47 11.31 -20.23
N THR A 522 9.12 11.09 -21.49
CA THR A 522 9.26 12.08 -22.57
C THR A 522 7.90 12.69 -22.89
N GLY A 523 7.85 14.01 -23.11
CA GLY A 523 6.62 14.75 -23.34
C GLY A 523 6.07 15.42 -22.08
N ARG A 524 5.05 16.27 -22.23
CA ARG A 524 4.37 16.95 -21.13
C ARG A 524 2.97 16.36 -20.98
N HIS A 525 2.74 15.65 -19.90
CA HIS A 525 1.44 15.09 -19.55
C HIS A 525 1.06 15.46 -18.13
N LEU A 526 0.01 16.28 -17.99
CA LEU A 526 -0.53 16.77 -16.72
C LEU A 526 -1.82 16.03 -16.36
N LEU A 527 -1.93 15.59 -15.10
CA LEU A 527 -3.17 15.10 -14.51
C LEU A 527 -3.62 16.03 -13.38
N LEU A 528 -4.81 16.62 -13.51
CA LEU A 528 -5.40 17.53 -12.51
C LEU A 528 -6.62 16.87 -11.85
N GLY A 529 -6.77 16.99 -10.54
CA GLY A 529 -7.89 16.35 -9.86
C GLY A 529 -7.71 16.15 -8.36
N PRO A 530 -8.62 15.44 -7.68
CA PRO A 530 -9.78 14.75 -8.22
C PRO A 530 -11.12 15.47 -7.94
N VAL A 531 -11.13 16.81 -7.84
CA VAL A 531 -12.33 17.57 -7.43
C VAL A 531 -13.07 18.11 -8.65
N ASN A 532 -12.35 18.71 -9.60
CA ASN A 532 -12.87 19.47 -10.72
C ASN A 532 -13.83 20.58 -10.24
N SER A 533 -13.39 21.36 -9.23
CA SER A 533 -14.21 22.40 -8.60
C SER A 533 -14.67 23.41 -9.66
N ALA A 534 -15.98 23.63 -9.80
CA ALA A 534 -16.55 24.51 -10.82
C ALA A 534 -16.00 24.28 -12.26
N GLY A 535 -15.64 23.03 -12.60
CA GLY A 535 -15.09 22.68 -13.91
C GLY A 535 -13.65 23.14 -14.17
N GLN A 536 -12.95 23.70 -13.18
CA GLN A 536 -11.65 24.33 -13.37
C GLN A 536 -10.58 23.37 -13.90
N ALA A 537 -10.49 22.15 -13.36
CA ALA A 537 -9.52 21.16 -13.84
C ALA A 537 -9.74 20.82 -15.32
N TRP A 538 -11.00 20.73 -15.78
CA TRP A 538 -11.31 20.53 -17.20
C TRP A 538 -10.96 21.77 -18.04
N LEU A 539 -11.35 22.97 -17.60
CA LEU A 539 -11.08 24.21 -18.33
C LEU A 539 -9.59 24.49 -18.49
N TRP A 540 -8.78 24.31 -17.44
CA TRP A 540 -7.33 24.45 -17.52
C TRP A 540 -6.69 23.39 -18.42
N ALA A 541 -7.15 22.14 -18.35
CA ALA A 541 -6.67 21.08 -19.23
C ALA A 541 -6.94 21.39 -20.70
N THR A 542 -8.17 21.79 -21.03
CA THR A 542 -8.54 22.16 -22.40
C THR A 542 -7.82 23.41 -22.88
N ALA A 543 -7.61 24.41 -22.03
CA ALA A 543 -6.82 25.58 -22.37
C ALA A 543 -5.35 25.21 -22.66
N LEU A 544 -4.74 24.34 -21.84
CA LEU A 544 -3.38 23.86 -22.09
C LEU A 544 -3.26 23.13 -23.43
N GLU A 545 -4.17 22.20 -23.73
CA GLU A 545 -4.16 21.48 -25.02
C GLU A 545 -4.42 22.39 -26.23
N ARG A 546 -5.17 23.50 -26.03
CA ARG A 546 -5.43 24.50 -27.07
C ARG A 546 -4.22 25.39 -27.34
N GLU A 547 -3.55 25.86 -26.29
CA GLU A 547 -2.52 26.91 -26.39
C GLU A 547 -1.09 26.37 -26.50
N VAL A 548 -0.82 25.14 -26.02
CA VAL A 548 0.53 24.59 -25.92
C VAL A 548 0.69 23.36 -26.83
N PRO A 549 1.54 23.43 -27.86
CA PRO A 549 1.83 22.26 -28.69
C PRO A 549 2.43 21.10 -27.88
N ASP A 550 2.07 19.88 -28.25
CA ASP A 550 2.62 18.64 -27.71
C ASP A 550 2.46 18.46 -26.18
N ILE A 551 1.45 19.12 -25.58
CA ILE A 551 1.01 18.82 -24.22
C ILE A 551 -0.23 17.92 -24.26
N LYS A 552 -0.32 17.03 -23.27
CA LYS A 552 -1.54 16.32 -22.93
C LYS A 552 -1.97 16.75 -21.53
N ALA A 553 -3.23 17.13 -21.34
CA ALA A 553 -3.72 17.50 -20.02
C ALA A 553 -5.07 16.85 -19.76
N GLU A 554 -5.18 16.14 -18.64
CA GLU A 554 -6.38 15.38 -18.30
C GLU A 554 -6.89 15.79 -16.93
N SER A 555 -8.21 15.93 -16.81
CA SER A 555 -8.90 16.19 -15.55
C SER A 555 -9.52 14.91 -15.00
N LEU A 556 -9.44 14.74 -13.69
CA LEU A 556 -10.04 13.65 -12.93
C LEU A 556 -11.06 14.23 -11.95
N THR A 557 -12.23 13.58 -11.85
CA THR A 557 -13.20 13.85 -10.79
C THR A 557 -13.73 12.57 -10.16
N THR A 558 -14.27 12.69 -8.94
CA THR A 558 -14.87 11.57 -8.21
C THR A 558 -16.33 11.86 -7.89
N GLY A 559 -17.24 11.10 -8.51
CA GLY A 559 -18.69 11.28 -8.47
C GLY A 559 -19.25 12.09 -9.63
N SER A 560 -20.57 12.07 -9.80
CA SER A 560 -21.29 13.07 -10.59
C SER A 560 -21.42 14.32 -9.71
N GLY A 561 -20.71 15.40 -10.04
CA GLY A 561 -20.95 16.68 -9.38
C GLY A 561 -22.42 17.10 -9.54
N ALA A 562 -22.97 17.87 -8.60
CA ALA A 562 -24.36 18.33 -8.65
C ALA A 562 -24.69 19.17 -9.92
N PHE A 563 -23.67 19.59 -10.67
CA PHE A 563 -23.75 20.54 -11.78
C PHE A 563 -23.25 19.96 -13.13
N ASP A 564 -22.89 18.67 -13.19
CA ASP A 564 -22.50 17.92 -14.40
C ASP A 564 -21.39 18.56 -15.26
N PHE A 565 -20.34 19.09 -14.62
CA PHE A 565 -19.17 19.60 -15.33
C PHE A 565 -18.45 18.51 -16.12
N ARG A 566 -17.96 18.89 -17.32
CA ARG A 566 -17.16 18.00 -18.18
C ARG A 566 -15.87 17.57 -17.48
N VAL A 567 -15.40 16.37 -17.82
CA VAL A 567 -14.19 15.76 -17.25
C VAL A 567 -13.62 14.71 -18.20
N HIS A 568 -12.30 14.53 -18.20
CA HIS A 568 -11.64 13.50 -19.01
C HIS A 568 -11.74 12.10 -18.37
N ARG A 569 -11.58 12.03 -17.05
CA ARG A 569 -11.63 10.80 -16.26
C ARG A 569 -12.59 10.95 -15.08
N THR A 570 -13.39 9.93 -14.84
CA THR A 570 -14.30 9.89 -13.69
C THR A 570 -14.20 8.56 -12.95
N GLY A 571 -14.35 8.62 -11.63
CA GLY A 571 -14.58 7.47 -10.77
C GLY A 571 -15.75 7.74 -9.84
N THR A 572 -16.44 6.72 -9.35
CA THR A 572 -17.46 6.92 -8.31
C THR A 572 -16.80 7.24 -6.97
N TYR A 573 -17.53 7.91 -6.07
CA TYR A 573 -17.06 8.15 -4.70
C TYR A 573 -16.68 6.83 -3.97
N ARG A 574 -17.42 5.75 -4.22
CA ARG A 574 -17.12 4.42 -3.66
C ARG A 574 -15.77 3.89 -4.16
N GLN A 575 -15.50 4.05 -5.46
CA GLN A 575 -14.24 3.64 -6.07
C GLN A 575 -13.07 4.41 -5.47
N TYR A 576 -13.18 5.74 -5.46
CA TYR A 576 -12.17 6.62 -4.88
C TYR A 576 -11.90 6.36 -3.40
N ARG A 577 -12.94 6.05 -2.62
CA ARG A 577 -12.80 5.80 -1.19
C ARG A 577 -12.21 4.42 -0.87
N SER A 578 -12.59 3.38 -1.61
CA SER A 578 -12.41 2.00 -1.12
C SER A 578 -12.18 0.91 -2.17
N ASP A 579 -12.27 1.18 -3.47
CA ASP A 579 -12.05 0.16 -4.49
C ASP A 579 -10.57 0.10 -4.88
N LEU A 580 -9.86 -0.88 -4.32
CA LEU A 580 -8.43 -1.09 -4.60
C LEU A 580 -8.16 -1.27 -6.10
N ARG A 581 -9.08 -1.90 -6.85
CA ARG A 581 -8.85 -2.20 -8.27
C ARG A 581 -8.81 -0.94 -9.10
N TRP A 582 -9.82 -0.09 -8.95
CA TRP A 582 -9.89 1.21 -9.63
C TRP A 582 -8.72 2.11 -9.23
N GLN A 583 -8.34 2.11 -7.95
CA GLN A 583 -7.21 2.90 -7.46
C GLN A 583 -5.88 2.43 -8.05
N LEU A 584 -5.67 1.12 -8.21
CA LEU A 584 -4.48 0.55 -8.82
C LEU A 584 -4.42 0.83 -10.32
N GLU A 585 -5.53 0.70 -11.05
CA GLU A 585 -5.60 1.07 -12.47
C GLU A 585 -5.19 2.54 -12.68
N LEU A 586 -5.73 3.45 -11.86
CA LEU A 586 -5.39 4.87 -11.92
C LEU A 586 -3.92 5.11 -11.55
N THR A 587 -3.41 4.41 -10.52
CA THR A 587 -2.01 4.51 -10.08
C THR A 587 -1.07 4.07 -11.19
N ALA A 588 -1.27 2.86 -11.74
CA ALA A 588 -0.46 2.30 -12.82
C ALA A 588 -0.49 3.20 -14.06
N TYR A 589 -1.67 3.69 -14.44
CA TYR A 589 -1.80 4.66 -15.54
C TYR A 589 -1.00 5.94 -15.28
N ALA A 590 -1.10 6.56 -14.09
CA ALA A 590 -0.36 7.78 -13.81
C ALA A 590 1.15 7.54 -13.74
N LEU A 591 1.57 6.45 -13.11
CA LEU A 591 2.98 6.03 -13.06
C LEU A 591 3.55 5.73 -14.44
N ARG A 592 2.73 5.38 -15.43
CA ARG A 592 3.16 5.18 -16.82
C ARG A 592 3.15 6.46 -17.65
N GLU A 593 2.02 7.15 -17.71
CA GLU A 593 1.78 8.19 -18.73
C GLU A 593 2.10 9.60 -18.22
N VAL A 594 1.83 9.87 -16.94
CA VAL A 594 1.76 11.24 -16.40
C VAL A 594 3.13 11.75 -15.94
N THR A 595 3.48 12.97 -16.33
CA THR A 595 4.73 13.65 -15.92
C THR A 595 4.55 14.65 -14.80
N HIS A 596 3.35 15.22 -14.70
CA HIS A 596 3.00 16.24 -13.72
C HIS A 596 1.63 15.93 -13.10
N VAL A 597 1.51 16.12 -11.79
CA VAL A 597 0.24 15.98 -11.06
C VAL A 597 -0.10 17.30 -10.38
N LEU A 598 -1.34 17.77 -10.54
CA LEU A 598 -1.85 18.90 -9.78
C LEU A 598 -2.98 18.44 -8.85
N PHE A 599 -2.71 18.42 -7.55
CA PHE A 599 -3.65 17.99 -6.52
C PHE A 599 -4.63 19.12 -6.18
N GLU A 600 -5.93 18.90 -6.37
CA GLU A 600 -6.97 19.85 -5.99
C GLU A 600 -7.40 19.67 -4.53
N ALA A 601 -7.51 20.80 -3.82
CA ALA A 601 -8.03 20.90 -2.45
C ALA A 601 -7.35 19.95 -1.45
N GLY A 602 -6.05 19.67 -1.65
CA GLY A 602 -5.26 18.77 -0.81
C GLY A 602 -5.74 17.31 -0.81
N ARG A 603 -6.50 16.88 -1.83
CA ARG A 603 -6.97 15.48 -1.90
C ARG A 603 -5.95 14.57 -2.59
N PRO A 604 -5.83 13.29 -2.19
CA PRO A 604 -4.97 12.34 -2.87
C PRO A 604 -5.49 12.06 -4.28
N MET A 605 -4.59 11.92 -5.24
CA MET A 605 -4.90 11.61 -6.63
C MET A 605 -5.39 10.17 -6.77
N PHE A 606 -4.78 9.25 -6.03
CA PHE A 606 -4.93 7.81 -6.25
C PHE A 606 -5.92 7.13 -5.29
N GLY A 607 -6.78 7.89 -4.63
CA GLY A 607 -7.81 7.37 -3.72
C GLY A 607 -7.43 7.38 -2.24
N GLN A 608 -8.42 7.11 -1.39
CA GLN A 608 -8.34 7.41 0.05
C GLN A 608 -8.03 6.22 0.96
N GLN A 609 -7.64 5.06 0.40
CA GLN A 609 -7.33 3.89 1.25
C GLN A 609 -6.11 4.11 2.15
N ARG A 610 -5.15 4.96 1.73
CA ARG A 610 -3.92 5.26 2.48
C ARG A 610 -4.04 6.48 3.39
N GLY A 611 -5.11 7.26 3.25
CA GLY A 611 -5.30 8.53 3.95
C GLY A 611 -6.15 9.49 3.13
N GLN A 612 -6.39 10.67 3.70
CA GLN A 612 -7.32 11.66 3.13
C GLN A 612 -6.61 12.83 2.43
N MET A 613 -5.27 12.87 2.46
CA MET A 613 -4.45 14.00 2.01
C MET A 613 -3.48 13.58 0.91
N TRP A 614 -3.06 14.53 0.05
CA TRP A 614 -2.09 14.32 -1.04
C TRP A 614 -0.76 13.71 -0.60
N THR A 615 -0.36 13.91 0.66
CA THR A 615 0.88 13.39 1.24
C THR A 615 1.00 11.87 1.16
N THR A 616 -0.11 11.14 0.97
CA THR A 616 -0.08 9.68 0.77
C THR A 616 0.42 9.24 -0.59
N ASP A 617 0.38 10.14 -1.58
CA ASP A 617 0.74 9.87 -2.97
C ASP A 617 2.11 10.46 -3.32
N VAL A 618 2.50 11.58 -2.69
CA VAL A 618 3.77 12.30 -2.91
C VAL A 618 5.02 11.39 -2.94
N PRO A 619 5.29 10.53 -1.92
CA PRO A 619 6.50 9.70 -1.93
C PRO A 619 6.59 8.77 -3.15
N MET A 620 5.45 8.30 -3.65
CA MET A 620 5.39 7.45 -4.83
C MET A 620 5.61 8.25 -6.12
N LEU A 621 5.11 9.47 -6.20
CA LEU A 621 5.37 10.38 -7.30
C LEU A 621 6.85 10.78 -7.36
N ASP A 622 7.47 11.11 -6.22
CA ASP A 622 8.89 11.47 -6.10
C ASP A 622 9.83 10.34 -6.55
N GLN A 623 9.51 9.11 -6.16
CA GLN A 623 10.26 7.94 -6.60
C GLN A 623 10.07 7.66 -8.10
N ALA A 624 8.88 7.95 -8.64
CA ALA A 624 8.61 7.85 -10.07
C ALA A 624 9.13 9.04 -10.90
N GLY A 625 9.69 10.07 -10.25
CA GLY A 625 10.13 11.30 -10.91
C GLY A 625 8.99 12.13 -11.52
N ILE A 626 7.77 12.00 -10.98
CA ILE A 626 6.60 12.76 -11.41
C ILE A 626 6.52 14.03 -10.56
N ARG A 627 6.65 15.20 -11.20
CA ARG A 627 6.52 16.48 -10.51
C ARG A 627 5.09 16.68 -10.04
N HIS A 628 4.91 17.38 -8.94
CA HIS A 628 3.59 17.63 -8.40
C HIS A 628 3.44 19.04 -7.83
N GLY A 629 2.23 19.57 -7.90
CA GLY A 629 1.83 20.83 -7.27
C GLY A 629 0.49 20.69 -6.56
N LEU A 630 0.14 21.70 -5.77
CA LEU A 630 -1.16 21.82 -5.11
C LEU A 630 -1.95 22.97 -5.73
N VAL A 631 -3.28 22.85 -5.78
CA VAL A 631 -4.17 23.96 -6.10
C VAL A 631 -5.33 24.04 -5.13
N PHE A 632 -5.57 25.24 -4.61
CA PHE A 632 -6.65 25.54 -3.67
C PHE A 632 -7.65 26.54 -4.25
N HIS A 633 -8.93 26.32 -3.96
CA HIS A 633 -10.07 27.03 -4.54
C HIS A 633 -10.83 27.93 -3.56
N GLY A 634 -10.64 27.78 -2.25
CA GLY A 634 -11.42 28.54 -1.28
C GLY A 634 -11.11 28.22 0.18
N SER A 635 -12.16 27.98 0.97
CA SER A 635 -12.07 27.84 2.44
C SER A 635 -11.40 26.56 2.95
N GLU A 636 -10.92 25.70 2.06
CA GLU A 636 -9.93 24.70 2.44
C GLU A 636 -8.58 25.32 2.84
N ILE A 637 -8.27 26.53 2.35
CA ILE A 637 -7.05 27.26 2.71
C ILE A 637 -7.28 28.69 3.21
N ARG A 638 -8.41 29.32 2.85
CA ARG A 638 -8.85 30.57 3.48
C ARG A 638 -9.15 30.31 4.96
N ASP A 639 -8.32 30.88 5.83
CA ASP A 639 -8.42 30.70 7.26
C ASP A 639 -9.60 31.54 7.80
N PRO A 640 -10.67 30.89 8.35
CA PRO A 640 -11.85 31.61 8.82
C PRO A 640 -11.55 32.64 9.90
N GLU A 641 -10.62 32.37 10.81
CA GLU A 641 -10.23 33.27 11.90
C GLU A 641 -9.52 34.51 11.36
N GLN A 642 -8.53 34.32 10.48
CA GLN A 642 -7.81 35.42 9.83
C GLN A 642 -8.75 36.25 8.95
N HIS A 643 -9.60 35.61 8.14
CA HIS A 643 -10.56 36.30 7.28
C HIS A 643 -11.56 37.12 8.10
N ARG A 644 -12.06 36.61 9.23
CA ARG A 644 -12.91 37.37 10.16
C ARG A 644 -12.20 38.60 10.73
N ALA A 645 -10.90 38.53 10.98
CA ALA A 645 -10.13 39.66 11.51
C ALA A 645 -9.91 40.76 10.46
N GLN A 646 -9.78 40.40 9.19
CA GLN A 646 -9.41 41.33 8.10
C GLN A 646 -10.61 41.85 7.32
N TYR A 647 -11.66 41.05 7.12
CA TYR A 647 -12.78 41.36 6.23
C TYR A 647 -14.04 41.76 7.02
N ARG A 648 -14.49 43.02 6.86
CA ARG A 648 -15.65 43.60 7.57
C ARG A 648 -16.91 42.73 7.45
N TYR A 649 -17.18 42.23 6.25
CA TYR A 649 -18.38 41.46 5.91
C TYR A 649 -18.15 39.94 5.92
N SER A 650 -17.07 39.47 6.58
CA SER A 650 -16.72 38.05 6.65
C SER A 650 -17.92 37.14 6.97
N PRO A 651 -18.15 36.05 6.22
CA PRO A 651 -19.20 35.09 6.54
C PRO A 651 -18.89 34.27 7.81
N PHE A 652 -17.66 34.35 8.32
CA PHE A 652 -17.18 33.60 9.50
C PHE A 652 -17.29 34.39 10.81
N ARG A 653 -18.11 35.46 10.83
CA ARG A 653 -18.25 36.37 11.98
C ARG A 653 -18.57 35.67 13.30
N ASN A 654 -19.38 34.61 13.24
CA ASN A 654 -19.69 33.79 14.41
C ASN A 654 -18.71 32.61 14.52
N PRO A 655 -17.74 32.62 15.45
CA PRO A 655 -16.82 31.49 15.63
C PRO A 655 -17.52 30.23 16.16
N ASP A 656 -18.71 30.37 16.74
CA ASP A 656 -19.51 29.26 17.25
C ASP A 656 -20.43 28.64 16.21
N ASP A 657 -20.47 29.19 14.99
CA ASP A 657 -21.21 28.60 13.87
C ASP A 657 -20.59 27.27 13.44
N GLU A 658 -21.43 26.25 13.24
CA GLU A 658 -20.98 24.88 12.93
C GLU A 658 -20.14 24.81 11.66
N LEU A 659 -20.53 25.56 10.62
CA LEU A 659 -19.78 25.60 9.36
C LEU A 659 -18.42 26.26 9.57
N THR A 660 -18.36 27.36 10.32
CA THR A 660 -17.12 28.07 10.66
C THR A 660 -16.16 27.18 11.44
N GLN A 661 -16.62 26.50 12.49
CA GLN A 661 -15.79 25.55 13.26
C GLN A 661 -15.25 24.41 12.39
N ARG A 662 -16.10 23.85 11.53
CA ARG A 662 -15.71 22.77 10.62
C ARG A 662 -14.64 23.22 9.62
N LEU A 663 -14.80 24.41 9.04
CA LEU A 663 -13.83 24.98 8.10
C LEU A 663 -12.51 25.32 8.81
N GLN A 664 -12.55 25.88 10.02
CA GLN A 664 -11.33 26.15 10.80
C GLN A 664 -10.58 24.86 11.11
N ALA A 665 -11.29 23.80 11.53
CA ALA A 665 -10.67 22.51 11.80
C ALA A 665 -10.03 21.89 10.54
N ALA A 666 -10.69 22.01 9.39
CA ALA A 666 -10.15 21.56 8.11
C ALA A 666 -8.91 22.36 7.69
N ASN A 667 -8.94 23.68 7.85
CA ASN A 667 -7.81 24.57 7.58
C ASN A 667 -6.60 24.25 8.47
N ASN A 668 -6.81 24.09 9.77
CA ASN A 668 -5.75 23.73 10.73
C ASN A 668 -5.10 22.38 10.38
N LEU A 669 -5.87 21.41 9.87
CA LEU A 669 -5.32 20.14 9.38
C LEU A 669 -4.53 20.33 8.07
N MET A 670 -5.06 21.13 7.15
CA MET A 670 -4.41 21.45 5.86
C MET A 670 -3.03 22.08 6.09
N ARG A 671 -2.95 23.11 6.95
CA ARG A 671 -1.72 23.84 7.26
C ARG A 671 -0.60 22.93 7.78
N ARG A 672 -0.91 21.99 8.69
CA ARG A 672 0.07 21.02 9.21
C ARG A 672 0.71 20.14 8.14
N HIS A 673 0.01 19.92 7.02
CA HIS A 673 0.53 19.12 5.90
C HIS A 673 1.18 19.99 4.82
N LEU A 674 0.86 21.28 4.78
CA LEU A 674 1.55 22.26 3.93
C LEU A 674 2.93 22.60 4.49
N ASP A 675 3.07 22.62 5.81
CA ASP A 675 4.37 22.77 6.48
C ASP A 675 5.34 21.66 6.01
N GLY A 676 6.35 22.04 5.23
CA GLY A 676 7.35 21.12 4.67
C GLY A 676 7.02 20.55 3.27
N TYR A 677 5.97 21.04 2.60
CA TYR A 677 5.74 20.72 1.20
C TYR A 677 6.60 21.59 0.26
N ASN A 678 7.45 20.96 -0.54
CA ASN A 678 8.44 21.65 -1.40
C ASN A 678 7.99 21.76 -2.87
N GLY A 679 6.69 21.82 -3.15
CA GLY A 679 6.15 21.98 -4.51
C GLY A 679 5.40 23.31 -4.70
N PRO A 680 5.08 23.70 -5.95
CA PRO A 680 4.30 24.90 -6.19
C PRO A 680 2.90 24.78 -5.58
N ILE A 681 2.45 25.87 -4.98
CA ILE A 681 1.10 26.00 -4.43
C ILE A 681 0.37 27.07 -5.23
N PHE A 682 -0.63 26.65 -5.98
CA PHE A 682 -1.50 27.52 -6.76
C PHE A 682 -2.78 27.84 -5.97
N VAL A 683 -3.30 29.05 -6.18
CA VAL A 683 -4.59 29.47 -5.62
C VAL A 683 -5.44 30.12 -6.70
N THR A 684 -6.76 29.88 -6.70
CA THR A 684 -7.58 30.27 -7.86
C THR A 684 -8.11 31.70 -7.84
N THR A 685 -8.31 32.26 -6.64
CA THR A 685 -8.75 33.64 -6.46
C THR A 685 -7.64 34.46 -5.77
N PRO A 686 -7.48 35.75 -6.13
CA PRO A 686 -6.36 36.56 -5.62
C PRO A 686 -6.32 36.66 -4.09
N ASP A 687 -7.49 36.71 -3.41
CA ASP A 687 -7.58 36.78 -1.94
C ASP A 687 -6.86 35.62 -1.24
N LEU A 688 -6.78 34.46 -1.87
CA LEU A 688 -6.16 33.28 -1.28
C LEU A 688 -4.64 33.41 -1.12
N LEU A 689 -4.01 34.35 -1.83
CA LEU A 689 -2.58 34.68 -1.66
C LEU A 689 -2.27 35.20 -0.24
N GLU A 690 -3.26 35.79 0.45
CA GLU A 690 -3.08 36.27 1.82
C GLU A 690 -2.99 35.12 2.85
N PHE A 691 -3.39 33.91 2.48
CA PHE A 691 -3.48 32.76 3.38
C PHE A 691 -2.41 31.69 3.10
N VAL A 692 -1.70 31.81 1.97
CA VAL A 692 -0.70 30.86 1.48
C VAL A 692 0.60 31.60 1.19
N GLU A 693 1.62 31.33 2.00
CA GLU A 693 2.97 31.85 1.75
C GLU A 693 3.52 31.30 0.43
N ASN A 694 4.15 32.16 -0.37
CA ASN A 694 4.67 31.82 -1.71
C ASN A 694 3.62 31.24 -2.68
N GLY A 695 2.33 31.52 -2.44
CA GLY A 695 1.25 31.11 -3.34
C GLY A 695 1.37 31.75 -4.72
N ILE A 696 1.01 31.01 -5.77
CA ILE A 696 0.96 31.49 -7.15
C ILE A 696 -0.51 31.62 -7.54
N TRP A 697 -0.94 32.82 -7.95
CA TRP A 697 -2.30 32.98 -8.44
C TRP A 697 -2.46 32.31 -9.80
N LEU A 698 -3.32 31.29 -9.85
CA LEU A 698 -3.74 30.59 -11.05
C LEU A 698 -5.17 31.05 -11.39
N PRO A 699 -5.36 31.99 -12.33
CA PRO A 699 -6.67 32.55 -12.58
C PRO A 699 -7.71 31.50 -12.90
N LEU A 700 -8.92 31.70 -12.36
CA LEU A 700 -10.10 30.94 -12.75
C LEU A 700 -10.28 30.99 -14.27
N ALA A 701 -10.63 29.88 -14.88
CA ALA A 701 -11.02 29.81 -16.29
C ALA A 701 -12.54 29.71 -16.43
N VAL A 702 -13.10 30.27 -17.51
CA VAL A 702 -14.50 30.15 -17.93
C VAL A 702 -14.59 29.94 -19.45
N ASP A 703 -15.69 29.34 -19.91
CA ASP A 703 -16.00 29.23 -21.35
C ASP A 703 -16.50 30.58 -21.89
N ALA A 704 -15.57 31.50 -22.16
CA ALA A 704 -15.89 32.86 -22.56
C ALA A 704 -16.72 32.92 -23.86
N GLU A 705 -16.43 32.05 -24.83
CA GLU A 705 -17.19 31.94 -26.08
C GLU A 705 -18.59 31.39 -25.82
N GLY A 706 -18.69 30.31 -25.03
CA GLY A 706 -19.97 29.69 -24.67
C GLY A 706 -20.92 30.61 -23.91
N PHE A 707 -20.40 31.61 -23.18
CA PHE A 707 -21.19 32.60 -22.46
C PHE A 707 -21.48 33.88 -23.24
N THR A 708 -20.84 34.09 -24.40
CA THR A 708 -21.07 35.30 -25.21
C THR A 708 -22.57 35.45 -25.54
N SER A 709 -23.13 36.63 -25.25
CA SER A 709 -24.53 36.96 -25.51
C SER A 709 -24.62 38.13 -26.47
N THR A 710 -25.49 38.01 -27.48
CA THR A 710 -25.86 39.13 -28.35
C THR A 710 -27.10 39.87 -27.85
N GLN A 711 -27.66 39.46 -26.70
CA GLN A 711 -28.82 40.13 -26.14
C GLN A 711 -28.41 41.48 -25.54
N PRO A 712 -29.11 42.57 -25.91
CA PRO A 712 -28.79 43.89 -25.37
C PRO A 712 -29.09 43.95 -23.87
N VAL A 713 -28.30 44.74 -23.15
CA VAL A 713 -28.33 44.87 -21.68
C VAL A 713 -29.10 46.13 -21.30
N LEU A 714 -30.01 46.00 -20.33
CA LEU A 714 -30.80 47.11 -19.80
C LEU A 714 -31.66 47.83 -20.87
N GLU A 715 -32.06 47.14 -21.95
CA GLU A 715 -33.05 47.65 -22.90
C GLU A 715 -34.49 47.44 -22.43
N ARG A 716 -34.74 46.43 -21.59
CA ARG A 716 -36.07 46.16 -21.04
C ARG A 716 -36.54 47.31 -20.15
N GLU A 717 -37.84 47.62 -20.19
CA GLU A 717 -38.42 48.61 -19.29
C GLU A 717 -38.15 48.24 -17.82
N VAL A 718 -38.37 46.96 -17.47
CA VAL A 718 -38.02 46.37 -16.17
C VAL A 718 -36.87 45.38 -16.35
N PRO A 719 -35.65 45.69 -15.85
CA PRO A 719 -34.48 44.80 -15.95
C PRO A 719 -34.64 43.49 -15.20
N VAL A 720 -34.08 42.42 -15.74
CA VAL A 720 -34.01 41.11 -15.07
C VAL A 720 -32.73 41.03 -14.23
N VAL A 721 -32.89 40.78 -12.94
CA VAL A 721 -31.77 40.60 -12.00
C VAL A 721 -31.67 39.13 -11.59
N LEU A 722 -30.50 38.53 -11.76
CA LEU A 722 -30.23 37.13 -11.45
C LEU A 722 -29.32 36.99 -10.22
N HIS A 723 -29.68 36.13 -9.28
CA HIS A 723 -28.80 35.67 -8.21
C HIS A 723 -28.82 34.14 -8.15
N ALA A 724 -27.65 33.50 -8.29
CA ALA A 724 -27.52 32.05 -8.34
C ALA A 724 -26.46 31.50 -7.35
N PRO A 725 -26.77 31.42 -6.05
CA PRO A 725 -25.80 31.00 -5.05
C PRO A 725 -25.63 29.47 -5.01
N SER A 726 -24.41 28.98 -5.25
CA SER A 726 -24.05 27.58 -4.99
C SER A 726 -23.92 27.25 -3.50
N ALA A 727 -23.53 28.23 -2.68
CA ALA A 727 -23.44 28.15 -1.22
C ALA A 727 -24.03 29.43 -0.57
N SER A 728 -25.34 29.43 -0.32
CA SER A 728 -26.10 30.62 0.09
C SER A 728 -25.56 31.34 1.34
N ALA A 729 -25.02 30.58 2.31
CA ALA A 729 -24.45 31.16 3.53
C ALA A 729 -23.15 31.93 3.28
N LEU A 730 -22.25 31.40 2.44
CA LEU A 730 -20.96 32.03 2.15
C LEU A 730 -21.09 33.18 1.14
N LYS A 731 -22.04 33.09 0.21
CA LYS A 731 -22.28 34.11 -0.82
C LYS A 731 -23.10 35.32 -0.34
N GLY A 732 -23.73 35.23 0.84
CA GLY A 732 -24.49 36.34 1.41
C GLY A 732 -25.92 36.46 0.93
N SER A 733 -26.56 35.36 0.51
CA SER A 733 -27.95 35.39 0.05
C SER A 733 -28.93 35.92 1.10
N ALA A 734 -28.61 35.78 2.39
CA ALA A 734 -29.39 36.38 3.48
C ALA A 734 -29.48 37.92 3.42
N TYR A 735 -28.54 38.58 2.74
CA TYR A 735 -28.53 40.03 2.50
C TYR A 735 -29.07 40.37 1.11
N VAL A 736 -28.80 39.53 0.11
CA VAL A 736 -29.24 39.73 -1.28
C VAL A 736 -30.75 39.49 -1.46
N ASP A 737 -31.26 38.36 -0.96
CA ASP A 737 -32.64 37.92 -1.19
C ASP A 737 -33.69 38.94 -0.71
N PRO A 738 -33.59 39.53 0.51
CA PRO A 738 -34.57 40.52 0.98
C PRO A 738 -34.59 41.79 0.13
N VAL A 739 -33.41 42.28 -0.25
CA VAL A 739 -33.26 43.51 -1.05
C VAL A 739 -33.86 43.30 -2.43
N LEU A 740 -33.44 42.27 -3.16
CA LEU A 740 -33.92 42.05 -4.53
C LEU A 740 -35.42 41.73 -4.57
N THR A 741 -35.96 41.05 -3.54
CA THR A 741 -37.40 40.79 -3.43
C THR A 741 -38.18 42.09 -3.21
N ASP A 742 -37.68 43.03 -2.41
CA ASP A 742 -38.30 44.35 -2.23
C ASP A 742 -38.28 45.16 -3.54
N LEU A 743 -37.15 45.19 -4.24
CA LEU A 743 -37.01 45.87 -5.52
C LEU A 743 -37.97 45.31 -6.60
N ASP A 744 -38.15 43.99 -6.63
CA ASP A 744 -39.11 43.28 -7.50
C ASP A 744 -40.56 43.61 -7.15
N ALA A 745 -40.89 43.63 -5.85
CA ALA A 745 -42.23 44.00 -5.37
C ALA A 745 -42.60 45.46 -5.69
N ARG A 746 -41.60 46.37 -5.73
CA ARG A 746 -41.76 47.76 -6.18
C ARG A 746 -41.80 47.92 -7.70
N GLY A 747 -41.62 46.83 -8.46
CA GLY A 747 -41.66 46.82 -9.92
C GLY A 747 -40.45 47.46 -10.60
N LEU A 748 -39.36 47.68 -9.87
CA LEU A 748 -38.14 48.30 -10.42
C LEU A 748 -37.27 47.30 -11.17
N ILE A 749 -37.34 46.04 -10.79
CA ILE A 749 -36.63 44.93 -11.41
C ILE A 749 -37.55 43.71 -11.51
N LYS A 750 -37.10 42.68 -12.21
CA LYS A 750 -37.63 41.32 -12.13
C LYS A 750 -36.60 40.41 -11.47
N TYR A 751 -36.88 39.94 -10.26
CA TYR A 751 -35.92 39.10 -9.52
C TYR A 751 -36.04 37.61 -9.89
N ASN A 752 -34.94 37.04 -10.40
CA ASN A 752 -34.80 35.62 -10.66
C ASN A 752 -33.78 34.99 -9.69
N ARG A 753 -34.27 34.24 -8.69
CA ARG A 753 -33.43 33.43 -7.80
C ARG A 753 -33.31 32.01 -8.33
N VAL A 754 -32.08 31.57 -8.61
CA VAL A 754 -31.82 30.25 -9.20
C VAL A 754 -30.91 29.41 -8.29
N GLN A 755 -31.24 28.13 -8.09
CA GLN A 755 -30.40 27.24 -7.30
C GLN A 755 -30.56 25.79 -7.74
N GLY A 756 -29.45 25.07 -7.85
CA GLY A 756 -29.45 23.62 -8.13
C GLY A 756 -29.82 23.24 -9.57
N VAL A 757 -29.71 24.17 -10.53
CA VAL A 757 -29.91 23.88 -11.96
C VAL A 757 -28.62 23.40 -12.62
N PRO A 758 -28.69 22.59 -13.70
CA PRO A 758 -27.53 22.22 -14.50
C PRO A 758 -26.78 23.45 -15.03
N HIS A 759 -25.45 23.35 -15.16
CA HIS A 759 -24.60 24.48 -15.56
C HIS A 759 -24.97 25.08 -16.93
N ALA A 760 -25.33 24.24 -17.90
CA ALA A 760 -25.78 24.70 -19.22
C ALA A 760 -27.09 25.51 -19.17
N GLU A 761 -28.00 25.16 -18.26
CA GLU A 761 -29.25 25.92 -18.06
C GLU A 761 -28.97 27.25 -17.37
N LEU A 762 -28.09 27.26 -16.36
CA LEU A 762 -27.64 28.49 -15.72
C LEU A 762 -27.00 29.44 -16.72
N ALA A 763 -26.19 28.94 -17.66
CA ALA A 763 -25.56 29.74 -18.69
C ALA A 763 -26.57 30.52 -19.55
N GLU A 764 -27.67 29.87 -19.97
CA GLU A 764 -28.74 30.53 -20.73
C GLU A 764 -29.49 31.56 -19.88
N MET A 765 -29.70 31.28 -18.58
CA MET A 765 -30.30 32.26 -17.66
C MET A 765 -29.40 33.49 -17.49
N VAL A 766 -28.09 33.31 -17.34
CA VAL A 766 -27.10 34.40 -17.25
C VAL A 766 -27.12 35.25 -18.53
N LYS A 767 -27.07 34.63 -19.72
CA LYS A 767 -27.11 35.35 -21.00
C LYS A 767 -28.37 36.21 -21.18
N SER A 768 -29.48 35.79 -20.58
CA SER A 768 -30.78 36.46 -20.68
C SER A 768 -30.99 37.59 -19.66
N ALA A 769 -30.21 37.60 -18.58
CA ALA A 769 -30.30 38.59 -17.52
C ALA A 769 -29.78 39.96 -17.98
N ASP A 770 -30.12 41.01 -17.23
CA ASP A 770 -29.57 42.35 -17.40
C ASP A 770 -28.49 42.63 -16.34
N ILE A 771 -28.77 42.25 -15.09
CA ILE A 771 -27.87 42.40 -13.93
C ILE A 771 -27.69 41.05 -13.26
N VAL A 772 -26.47 40.72 -12.86
CA VAL A 772 -26.14 39.51 -12.09
C VAL A 772 -25.51 39.91 -10.76
N VAL A 773 -26.10 39.47 -9.66
CA VAL A 773 -25.57 39.68 -8.30
C VAL A 773 -24.86 38.40 -7.86
N ASP A 774 -23.55 38.45 -7.67
CA ASP A 774 -22.76 37.31 -7.17
C ASP A 774 -22.67 37.31 -5.63
N GLN A 775 -21.49 37.57 -5.06
CA GLN A 775 -21.26 37.48 -3.61
C GLN A 775 -20.90 38.82 -2.96
N LEU A 776 -21.37 39.01 -1.73
CA LEU A 776 -21.17 40.26 -0.97
C LEU A 776 -20.30 40.11 0.29
N LEU A 777 -19.93 38.89 0.68
CA LEU A 777 -19.32 38.62 2.00
C LEU A 777 -17.82 38.29 1.94
N LEU A 778 -17.38 37.52 0.94
CA LEU A 778 -16.00 37.03 0.87
C LEU A 778 -15.00 38.07 0.37
N GLY A 779 -15.44 39.24 -0.11
CA GLY A 779 -14.56 40.31 -0.58
C GLY A 779 -13.73 39.96 -1.83
N SER A 780 -14.17 38.97 -2.61
CA SER A 780 -13.47 38.47 -3.80
C SER A 780 -14.51 38.07 -4.86
N TYR A 781 -14.09 37.77 -6.08
CA TYR A 781 -14.96 37.34 -7.17
C TYR A 781 -14.69 35.86 -7.54
N GLY A 782 -15.74 35.15 -7.93
CA GLY A 782 -15.66 33.73 -8.30
C GLY A 782 -16.04 33.46 -9.75
N VAL A 783 -16.17 32.17 -10.08
CA VAL A 783 -16.52 31.69 -11.43
C VAL A 783 -17.82 32.33 -11.95
N PHE A 784 -18.84 32.46 -11.10
CA PHE A 784 -20.14 33.02 -11.50
C PHE A 784 -20.04 34.50 -11.92
N ALA A 785 -19.21 35.30 -11.25
CA ALA A 785 -18.94 36.67 -11.67
C ALA A 785 -18.21 36.70 -13.02
N CYS A 786 -17.22 35.83 -13.23
CA CYS A 786 -16.53 35.73 -14.52
C CYS A 786 -17.49 35.31 -15.65
N GLU A 787 -18.40 34.37 -15.41
CA GLU A 787 -19.42 33.95 -16.38
C GLU A 787 -20.40 35.08 -16.74
N ALA A 788 -20.82 35.86 -15.75
CA ALA A 788 -21.68 37.03 -15.97
C ALA A 788 -20.97 38.13 -16.78
N MET A 789 -19.71 38.42 -16.46
CA MET A 789 -18.88 39.35 -17.22
C MET A 789 -18.62 38.85 -18.65
N ALA A 790 -18.42 37.54 -18.84
CA ALA A 790 -18.25 36.93 -20.16
C ALA A 790 -19.49 37.11 -21.05
N ALA A 791 -20.67 36.99 -20.45
CA ALA A 791 -21.95 37.25 -21.11
C ALA A 791 -22.23 38.75 -21.33
N GLY A 792 -21.33 39.63 -20.89
CA GLY A 792 -21.51 41.08 -20.96
C GLY A 792 -22.72 41.53 -20.14
N ARG A 793 -22.92 40.97 -18.95
CA ARG A 793 -23.98 41.40 -18.02
C ARG A 793 -23.41 42.36 -16.97
N VAL A 794 -24.25 43.25 -16.43
CA VAL A 794 -23.82 44.11 -15.32
C VAL A 794 -23.60 43.22 -14.10
N THR A 795 -22.35 43.04 -13.70
CA THR A 795 -21.99 42.16 -12.57
C THR A 795 -21.85 43.00 -11.30
N VAL A 796 -22.52 42.59 -10.23
CA VAL A 796 -22.58 43.30 -8.94
C VAL A 796 -22.03 42.40 -7.84
N GLY A 797 -21.14 42.94 -7.00
CA GLY A 797 -20.52 42.20 -5.90
C GLY A 797 -19.66 43.08 -4.99
N HIS A 798 -19.20 42.51 -3.87
CA HIS A 798 -18.27 43.18 -2.95
C HIS A 798 -16.84 42.67 -3.18
N ILE A 799 -15.92 43.58 -3.49
CA ILE A 799 -14.50 43.26 -3.67
C ILE A 799 -13.67 44.10 -2.70
N ALA A 800 -12.97 43.43 -1.80
CA ALA A 800 -12.15 44.09 -0.79
C ALA A 800 -10.92 44.77 -1.42
N ASP A 801 -10.46 45.89 -0.82
CA ASP A 801 -9.33 46.66 -1.33
C ASP A 801 -8.06 45.82 -1.56
N PRO A 802 -7.64 44.92 -0.65
CA PRO A 802 -6.47 44.07 -0.89
C PRO A 802 -6.58 43.20 -2.14
N VAL A 803 -7.79 42.76 -2.50
CA VAL A 803 -8.03 41.95 -3.71
C VAL A 803 -7.92 42.81 -4.96
N ARG A 804 -8.38 44.07 -4.91
CA ARG A 804 -8.28 45.02 -6.04
C ARG A 804 -6.82 45.36 -6.32
N ASP A 805 -6.01 45.55 -5.28
CA ASP A 805 -4.59 45.87 -5.38
C ASP A 805 -3.75 44.74 -6.03
N LEU A 806 -4.23 43.50 -5.99
CA LEU A 806 -3.58 42.33 -6.58
C LEU A 806 -3.88 42.15 -8.08
N LEU A 807 -4.86 42.87 -8.64
CA LEU A 807 -5.27 42.71 -10.03
C LEU A 807 -4.46 43.60 -10.97
N PRO A 808 -4.10 43.11 -12.17
CA PRO A 808 -3.33 43.89 -13.14
C PRO A 808 -4.18 44.92 -13.91
N THR A 809 -5.51 44.84 -13.81
CA THR A 809 -6.47 45.65 -14.55
C THR A 809 -7.68 45.99 -13.68
N ASP A 810 -8.36 47.08 -14.01
CA ASP A 810 -9.62 47.45 -13.35
C ASP A 810 -10.67 46.35 -13.50
N LEU A 811 -11.27 45.96 -12.38
CA LEU A 811 -12.29 44.91 -12.31
C LEU A 811 -13.68 45.49 -12.64
N PRO A 812 -14.35 45.06 -13.73
CA PRO A 812 -15.64 45.60 -14.16
C PRO A 812 -16.81 44.99 -13.37
N ILE A 813 -16.72 45.08 -12.05
CA ILE A 813 -17.78 44.73 -11.12
C ILE A 813 -18.27 46.01 -10.44
N ALA A 814 -19.57 46.24 -10.49
CA ALA A 814 -20.21 47.29 -9.72
C ALA A 814 -20.14 46.94 -8.23
N GLU A 815 -19.36 47.73 -7.49
CA GLU A 815 -19.16 47.56 -6.06
C GLU A 815 -20.49 47.73 -5.32
N ALA A 816 -20.86 46.71 -4.55
CA ALA A 816 -21.98 46.72 -3.63
C ALA A 816 -21.61 45.94 -2.38
N THR A 817 -22.01 46.45 -1.22
CA THR A 817 -21.87 45.81 0.08
C THR A 817 -23.24 45.35 0.59
N PRO A 818 -23.29 44.56 1.68
CA PRO A 818 -24.55 44.26 2.35
C PRO A 818 -25.34 45.49 2.82
N ASP A 819 -24.68 46.64 3.01
CA ASP A 819 -25.28 47.85 3.56
C ASP A 819 -25.96 48.74 2.48
N ASP A 820 -25.52 48.68 1.21
CA ASP A 820 -25.89 49.61 0.15
C ASP A 820 -26.38 48.95 -1.17
N LEU A 821 -26.55 47.62 -1.20
CA LEU A 821 -27.00 46.89 -2.40
C LEU A 821 -28.25 47.51 -3.06
N SER A 822 -29.26 47.93 -2.27
CA SER A 822 -30.49 48.52 -2.81
C SER A 822 -30.19 49.79 -3.61
N GLU A 823 -29.38 50.69 -3.03
CA GLU A 823 -29.01 51.96 -3.65
C GLU A 823 -28.18 51.73 -4.92
N VAL A 824 -27.29 50.74 -4.91
CA VAL A 824 -26.49 50.37 -6.08
C VAL A 824 -27.36 49.85 -7.21
N ILE A 825 -28.30 48.94 -6.96
CA ILE A 825 -29.19 48.42 -8.00
C ILE A 825 -30.10 49.53 -8.54
N GLU A 826 -30.70 50.36 -7.67
CA GLU A 826 -31.52 51.50 -8.09
C GLU A 826 -30.74 52.47 -8.98
N ARG A 827 -29.48 52.78 -8.61
CA ARG A 827 -28.59 53.60 -9.42
C ARG A 827 -28.30 52.97 -10.78
N LEU A 828 -28.02 51.67 -10.84
CA LEU A 828 -27.76 50.97 -12.11
C LEU A 828 -28.99 50.96 -13.03
N VAL A 829 -30.20 50.89 -12.46
CA VAL A 829 -31.46 50.95 -13.22
C VAL A 829 -31.76 52.37 -13.72
N ALA A 830 -31.43 53.40 -12.92
CA ALA A 830 -31.61 54.82 -13.26
C ALA A 830 -30.55 55.31 -14.27
N GLU A 831 -29.30 54.91 -14.11
CA GLU A 831 -28.14 55.35 -14.89
C GLU A 831 -27.69 54.27 -15.89
N ARG A 832 -28.60 53.88 -16.79
CA ARG A 832 -28.41 52.72 -17.70
C ARG A 832 -27.16 52.82 -18.58
N ASP A 833 -26.78 54.01 -19.02
CA ASP A 833 -25.60 54.18 -19.87
C ASP A 833 -24.29 53.93 -19.10
N THR A 834 -24.23 54.30 -17.82
CA THR A 834 -23.10 53.97 -16.95
C THR A 834 -23.04 52.47 -16.68
N ALA A 835 -24.19 51.85 -16.38
CA ALA A 835 -24.28 50.42 -16.16
C ALA A 835 -23.88 49.60 -17.41
N ARG A 836 -24.29 50.03 -18.61
CA ARG A 836 -23.89 49.43 -19.89
C ARG A 836 -22.38 49.48 -20.11
N LYS A 837 -21.72 50.60 -19.78
CA LYS A 837 -20.24 50.67 -19.86
C LYS A 837 -19.55 49.63 -18.98
N ILE A 838 -20.09 49.35 -17.79
CA ILE A 838 -19.57 48.29 -16.90
C ILE A 838 -19.74 46.92 -17.58
N ALA A 839 -20.94 46.65 -18.12
CA ALA A 839 -21.23 45.41 -18.84
C ALA A 839 -20.34 45.22 -20.08
N ASP A 840 -20.10 46.28 -20.85
CA ASP A 840 -19.27 46.26 -22.07
C ASP A 840 -17.78 45.99 -21.78
N ALA A 841 -17.30 46.37 -20.60
CA ALA A 841 -15.92 46.11 -20.16
C ALA A 841 -15.70 44.64 -19.73
N GLY A 842 -16.75 43.96 -19.25
CA GLY A 842 -16.71 42.59 -18.73
C GLY A 842 -16.08 41.56 -19.70
N PRO A 843 -16.54 41.46 -20.96
CA PRO A 843 -16.01 40.48 -21.91
C PRO A 843 -14.53 40.66 -22.22
N SER A 844 -14.00 41.90 -22.20
CA SER A 844 -12.56 42.12 -22.37
C SER A 844 -11.78 41.60 -21.17
N PHE A 845 -12.20 41.98 -19.95
CA PHE A 845 -11.57 41.52 -18.71
C PHE A 845 -11.51 39.98 -18.64
N VAL A 846 -12.59 39.31 -19.00
CA VAL A 846 -12.63 37.84 -19.03
C VAL A 846 -11.69 37.26 -20.09
N ARG A 847 -11.64 37.83 -21.29
CA ARG A 847 -10.70 37.37 -22.33
C ARG A 847 -9.25 37.58 -21.95
N ASP A 848 -8.95 38.62 -21.18
CA ASP A 848 -7.57 38.95 -20.81
C ASP A 848 -7.06 38.06 -19.66
N LEU A 849 -7.93 37.67 -18.72
CA LEU A 849 -7.51 36.97 -17.49
C LEU A 849 -8.15 35.59 -17.28
N HIS A 850 -9.31 35.30 -17.85
CA HIS A 850 -10.17 34.18 -17.45
C HIS A 850 -10.64 33.27 -18.60
N ASP A 851 -10.15 33.44 -19.83
CA ASP A 851 -10.43 32.52 -20.96
C ASP A 851 -9.48 31.31 -21.03
N GLY A 852 -8.62 31.18 -20.01
CA GLY A 852 -7.64 30.12 -19.84
C GLY A 852 -6.23 30.47 -20.33
N ARG A 853 -6.02 31.48 -21.18
CA ARG A 853 -4.67 31.83 -21.70
C ARG A 853 -3.74 32.26 -20.57
N LYS A 854 -4.23 33.11 -19.66
CA LYS A 854 -3.45 33.52 -18.48
C LYS A 854 -3.15 32.35 -17.55
N SER A 855 -4.09 31.42 -17.37
CA SER A 855 -3.87 30.21 -16.57
C SER A 855 -2.78 29.32 -17.19
N VAL A 856 -2.73 29.22 -18.52
CA VAL A 856 -1.66 28.51 -19.24
C VAL A 856 -0.30 29.15 -18.98
N GLU A 857 -0.18 30.47 -19.09
CA GLU A 857 1.07 31.19 -18.79
C GLU A 857 1.60 30.89 -17.38
N VAL A 858 0.69 30.79 -16.40
CA VAL A 858 1.04 30.50 -15.01
C VAL A 858 1.46 29.03 -14.80
N LEU A 859 0.83 28.09 -15.51
CA LEU A 859 1.14 26.66 -15.38
C LEU A 859 2.41 26.25 -16.16
N LEU A 860 2.79 27.01 -17.20
CA LEU A 860 3.93 26.67 -18.05
C LEU A 860 5.26 26.52 -17.31
N PRO A 861 5.68 27.44 -16.40
CA PRO A 861 6.91 27.26 -15.63
C PRO A 861 6.94 25.97 -14.83
N PHE A 862 5.82 25.55 -14.24
CA PHE A 862 5.71 24.26 -13.54
C PHE A 862 5.92 23.09 -14.51
N LEU A 863 5.24 23.13 -15.66
CA LEU A 863 5.30 22.08 -16.68
C LEU A 863 6.64 21.99 -17.42
N ASN A 864 7.38 23.08 -17.45
CA ASN A 864 8.73 23.16 -18.02
C ASN A 864 9.83 22.83 -16.99
N ASN A 865 9.48 22.56 -15.73
CA ASN A 865 10.42 22.38 -14.61
C ASN A 865 11.29 23.62 -14.33
N GLU A 866 10.77 24.82 -14.56
CA GLU A 866 11.47 26.09 -14.33
C GLU A 866 11.27 26.60 -12.89
N LEU A 867 10.28 26.07 -12.17
CA LEU A 867 10.07 26.39 -10.76
C LEU A 867 10.97 25.50 -9.89
N ASN A 868 12.11 26.05 -9.45
CA ASN A 868 13.02 25.39 -8.52
C ASN A 868 12.59 25.67 -7.07
N PHE A 869 12.01 24.66 -6.43
CA PHE A 869 11.75 24.64 -4.97
C PHE A 869 12.68 23.66 -4.23
N ASP A 870 13.57 23.00 -4.97
CA ASP A 870 14.62 22.12 -4.45
C ASP A 870 15.83 22.98 -4.01
N ASN A 871 15.78 23.59 -2.82
CA ASN A 871 16.96 24.19 -2.17
C ASN A 871 16.76 24.20 -0.64
N GLU A 872 17.43 23.26 0.04
CA GLU A 872 17.98 23.32 1.42
C GLU A 872 18.24 21.92 2.04
N LEU A 873 18.60 20.92 1.23
CA LEU A 873 19.38 19.78 1.70
C LEU A 873 20.62 19.68 0.82
N GLY A 874 21.64 20.47 1.20
CA GLY A 874 22.89 20.58 0.49
C GLY A 874 23.66 19.26 0.44
N ASP A 875 23.88 18.79 -0.79
CA ASP A 875 25.17 18.26 -1.22
C ASP A 875 26.24 19.35 -0.99
N GLU A 876 26.79 19.44 0.22
CA GLU A 876 28.11 20.05 0.42
C GLU A 876 29.17 18.97 0.28
N THR A 877 29.45 18.53 -0.95
CA THR A 877 30.79 18.03 -1.29
C THR A 877 31.19 18.48 -2.70
N GLY A 878 32.11 19.44 -2.74
CA GLY A 878 33.03 19.59 -3.88
C GLY A 878 32.84 20.83 -4.76
N ALA A 879 33.37 21.97 -4.31
CA ALA A 879 34.16 22.88 -5.16
C ALA A 879 34.73 24.03 -4.30
N GLY A 880 35.93 23.81 -3.75
CA GLY A 880 36.71 24.85 -3.09
C GLY A 880 38.18 24.56 -3.28
N GLY A 881 38.72 24.98 -4.42
CA GLY A 881 40.13 24.84 -4.78
C GLY A 881 40.55 25.96 -5.71
N GLU A 882 40.78 27.13 -5.13
CA GLU A 882 41.95 28.00 -5.41
C GLU A 882 42.52 28.48 -4.08
#